data_AF-A0A178FFJ7-F1
#
_entry.id   AF-A0A178FFJ7-F1
#
_cell.length_a   1.000
_cell.length_b   1.000
_cell.length_c   1.000
_cell.angle_alpha   90.00
_cell.angle_beta   90.00
_cell.angle_gamma   90.00
#
_symmetry.space_group_name_H-M   'P 1'
#
loop_
_entity.id
_entity.type
_entity.pdbx_description
1 polymer ?
#
loop_
_entity_poly.entity_id
_entity_poly.type
_entity_poly.pdbx_seq_one_letter_code
_entity_poly.pdbx_strand_id
1 'polypeptide(L)'
;MAVSSFIDMFRRGLGPAESSQAAYEPNKGKLQSRMADVIQRTFDLGFTSFGGPPVHFRTLHRRFVSDTGRRVPWVDEQTYQELFAISQALPGPGSTKMLFCITMIHAGFLPAVVAFFLWTLPGAIGMFGLALGVAKLDQNLPTIVYAFLSGLNASTVGIIALAAVQLAEKSIQDKVTRILVIFGGSAGLCYQAIWYFPILILIGGCTTAVWDLIAQPYITKLRDKLRQRRSNSSGDAEAGIDHVGAQLNLPNQSLALQRRRILAGSTQEPQVDLPQLRRSDSSTIIPDSPSTLVGSDSNQPMDTHSHSLHMKWGILIIVLFFASFVAILVVREGMEKPMLDLDLFSNLYLAGTVIFGGGPVVIPLLREYVVGPGWVSPRDFLIGLALIQAFPGPNFNFAVYLGGLAVASMHSPTILGSAMAFVAIYIPGMALAVGFQSCWSVLRKYPLTTSCLRGMNSAAVGLVFTAVYRLWEIGYLSANASQGQSLGMEPFWVVVAAITYAENAWFRVPPAIAIAIGGILGLCCTSNTVNMGRLHSKGKGISASAIPYSRTAPAWLKTTPDQIVDHICKMAKKGTTPSQIGVVLRDSHGIAQVKVVTGNKILRILKSNGLAPEIPEDLYMLIRKAVAVRKHLERNRKDKDSKFRLILIESRIHRLSRYYKSVGVLPPTWRYESATASTMVA
;
A
#
# COMPACT_ATOMS: atom_id res chain seq x y z
N MET A 1 -14.10 2.17 -19.11
CA MET A 1 -15.39 1.71 -19.69
C MET A 1 -15.17 0.64 -20.76
N ALA A 2 -14.47 0.95 -21.87
CA ALA A 2 -14.25 0.02 -23.00
C ALA A 2 -13.81 -1.40 -22.62
N VAL A 3 -12.82 -1.56 -21.73
CA VAL A 3 -12.32 -2.89 -21.28
C VAL A 3 -13.43 -3.73 -20.63
N SER A 4 -14.34 -3.14 -19.85
CA SER A 4 -15.47 -3.89 -19.26
C SER A 4 -16.44 -4.36 -20.35
N SER A 5 -16.75 -3.48 -21.31
CA SER A 5 -17.63 -3.83 -22.44
C SER A 5 -17.04 -4.94 -23.31
N PHE A 6 -15.74 -4.86 -23.60
CA PHE A 6 -15.02 -5.90 -24.35
C PHE A 6 -14.98 -7.24 -23.60
N ILE A 7 -14.71 -7.22 -22.28
CA ILE A 7 -14.75 -8.41 -21.44
C ILE A 7 -16.16 -9.02 -21.39
N ASP A 8 -17.22 -8.21 -21.28
CA ASP A 8 -18.60 -8.71 -21.28
C ASP A 8 -19.07 -9.18 -22.67
N MET A 9 -18.56 -8.58 -23.75
CA MET A 9 -18.77 -9.07 -25.12
C MET A 9 -18.08 -10.41 -25.35
N PHE A 10 -16.83 -10.58 -24.89
CA PHE A 10 -16.08 -11.84 -24.99
C PHE A 10 -16.69 -12.94 -24.09
N ARG A 11 -17.18 -12.58 -22.88
CA ARG A 11 -17.96 -13.48 -22.01
C ARG A 11 -19.25 -13.98 -22.69
N ARG A 12 -19.92 -13.14 -23.47
CA ARG A 12 -21.11 -13.54 -24.27
C ARG A 12 -20.73 -14.44 -25.45
N GLY A 13 -19.64 -14.13 -26.14
CA GLY A 13 -19.15 -14.90 -27.29
C GLY A 13 -18.68 -16.32 -26.94
N LEU A 14 -18.23 -16.56 -25.70
CA LEU A 14 -17.90 -17.90 -25.19
C LEU A 14 -19.13 -18.76 -24.80
N GLY A 15 -20.34 -18.21 -24.91
CA GLY A 15 -21.60 -18.87 -24.52
C GLY A 15 -21.75 -19.06 -23.00
N PRO A 16 -22.95 -19.41 -22.51
CA PRO A 16 -23.05 -20.04 -21.20
C PRO A 16 -22.39 -21.42 -21.27
N ALA A 17 -21.45 -21.71 -20.39
CA ALA A 17 -21.11 -23.11 -20.13
C ALA A 17 -22.34 -23.77 -19.50
N GLU A 18 -22.88 -24.81 -20.14
CA GLU A 18 -23.95 -25.65 -19.58
C GLU A 18 -23.40 -26.53 -18.45
N SER A 19 -22.91 -25.89 -17.38
CA SER A 19 -22.42 -26.55 -16.19
C SER A 19 -23.59 -27.06 -15.36
N SER A 20 -24.23 -28.13 -15.84
CA SER A 20 -25.03 -29.05 -15.02
C SER A 20 -24.07 -29.85 -14.12
N GLN A 21 -23.40 -29.12 -13.23
CA GLN A 21 -22.32 -29.58 -12.35
C GLN A 21 -22.66 -29.15 -10.93
N ALA A 22 -22.58 -30.08 -9.99
CA ALA A 22 -22.82 -29.79 -8.59
C ALA A 22 -21.75 -28.85 -8.02
N ALA A 23 -22.13 -28.05 -7.02
CA ALA A 23 -21.19 -27.22 -6.28
C ALA A 23 -20.11 -28.07 -5.62
N TYR A 24 -18.86 -27.58 -5.65
CA TYR A 24 -17.68 -28.22 -5.04
C TYR A 24 -17.26 -29.57 -5.65
N GLU A 25 -17.91 -30.05 -6.73
CA GLU A 25 -17.44 -31.22 -7.46
C GLU A 25 -16.33 -30.89 -8.48
N PRO A 26 -15.34 -31.78 -8.67
CA PRO A 26 -14.30 -31.59 -9.68
C PRO A 26 -14.84 -31.88 -11.08
N ASN A 27 -14.47 -31.05 -12.06
CA ASN A 27 -14.84 -31.23 -13.45
C ASN A 27 -14.16 -32.48 -14.04
N LYS A 28 -14.92 -33.58 -14.13
CA LYS A 28 -14.52 -34.87 -14.72
C LYS A 28 -14.72 -34.95 -16.24
N GLY A 29 -15.11 -33.86 -16.90
CA GLY A 29 -15.38 -33.81 -18.34
C GLY A 29 -14.15 -34.02 -19.22
N LYS A 30 -14.36 -34.06 -20.55
CA LYS A 30 -13.27 -34.11 -21.55
C LYS A 30 -12.30 -32.94 -21.35
N LEU A 31 -11.01 -33.17 -21.60
CA LEU A 31 -9.94 -32.19 -21.35
C LEU A 31 -10.22 -30.81 -21.96
N GLN A 32 -10.77 -30.74 -23.18
CA GLN A 32 -11.18 -29.50 -23.84
C GLN A 32 -12.25 -28.71 -23.05
N SER A 33 -13.25 -29.40 -22.46
CA SER A 33 -14.28 -28.78 -21.62
C SER A 33 -13.69 -28.24 -20.32
N ARG A 34 -12.79 -29.00 -19.68
CA ARG A 34 -12.03 -28.55 -18.49
C ARG A 34 -11.19 -27.32 -18.79
N MET A 35 -10.51 -27.28 -19.94
CA MET A 35 -9.75 -26.10 -20.37
C MET A 35 -10.67 -24.91 -20.66
N ALA A 36 -11.80 -25.11 -21.35
CA ALA A 36 -12.74 -24.04 -21.67
C ALA A 36 -13.35 -23.38 -20.42
N ASP A 37 -13.84 -24.16 -19.44
CA ASP A 37 -14.35 -23.65 -18.16
C ASP A 37 -13.26 -22.86 -17.40
N VAL A 38 -12.04 -23.40 -17.30
CA VAL A 38 -10.92 -22.70 -16.67
C VAL A 38 -10.59 -21.39 -17.38
N ILE A 39 -10.53 -21.37 -18.72
CA ILE A 39 -10.31 -20.15 -19.51
C ILE A 39 -11.43 -19.13 -19.20
N GLN A 40 -12.70 -19.53 -19.29
CA GLN A 40 -13.87 -18.65 -19.06
C GLN A 40 -13.97 -18.10 -17.62
N ARG A 41 -13.30 -18.72 -16.65
CA ARG A 41 -13.21 -18.24 -15.26
C ARG A 41 -11.90 -17.53 -14.90
N THR A 42 -10.85 -17.60 -15.73
CA THR A 42 -9.53 -17.03 -15.40
C THR A 42 -9.00 -15.97 -16.36
N PHE A 43 -9.48 -15.91 -17.62
CA PHE A 43 -8.91 -15.02 -18.65
C PHE A 43 -8.88 -13.53 -18.28
N ASP A 44 -9.89 -13.05 -17.56
CA ASP A 44 -10.03 -11.66 -17.14
C ASP A 44 -9.24 -11.35 -15.85
N LEU A 45 -8.81 -12.36 -15.08
CA LEU A 45 -8.10 -12.13 -13.81
C LEU A 45 -6.75 -11.44 -14.02
N GLY A 46 -6.00 -11.82 -15.06
CA GLY A 46 -4.72 -11.19 -15.41
C GLY A 46 -4.82 -9.71 -15.83
N PHE A 47 -6.04 -9.22 -16.11
CA PHE A 47 -6.32 -7.82 -16.46
C PHE A 47 -7.10 -7.05 -15.38
N THR A 48 -7.62 -7.74 -14.35
CA THR A 48 -8.55 -7.14 -13.36
C THR A 48 -8.10 -7.30 -11.90
N SER A 49 -7.07 -8.09 -11.62
CA SER A 49 -6.54 -8.31 -10.26
C SER A 49 -5.52 -7.23 -9.90
N PHE A 50 -6.00 -6.08 -9.44
CA PHE A 50 -5.15 -4.96 -8.98
C PHE A 50 -4.97 -4.99 -7.45
N GLY A 51 -3.93 -4.31 -6.94
CA GLY A 51 -3.73 -4.10 -5.50
C GLY A 51 -2.96 -5.21 -4.77
N GLY A 52 -2.35 -6.15 -5.49
CA GLY A 52 -1.39 -7.09 -4.93
C GLY A 52 -1.98 -8.26 -4.11
N PRO A 53 -1.13 -9.07 -3.46
CA PRO A 53 -1.51 -10.41 -3.01
C PRO A 53 -2.72 -10.46 -2.07
N PRO A 54 -2.87 -9.60 -1.04
CA PRO A 54 -4.05 -9.59 -0.18
C PRO A 54 -5.37 -9.38 -0.95
N VAL A 55 -5.35 -8.52 -1.98
CA VAL A 55 -6.50 -8.26 -2.85
C VAL A 55 -6.73 -9.42 -3.82
N HIS A 56 -5.66 -10.06 -4.30
CA HIS A 56 -5.74 -11.27 -5.13
C HIS A 56 -6.43 -12.41 -4.37
N PHE A 57 -6.06 -12.66 -3.12
CA PHE A 57 -6.74 -13.66 -2.29
C PHE A 57 -8.24 -13.33 -2.12
N ARG A 58 -8.61 -12.09 -1.77
CA ARG A 58 -10.02 -11.66 -1.72
C ARG A 58 -10.75 -11.87 -3.06
N THR A 59 -10.07 -11.68 -4.18
CA THR A 59 -10.63 -11.86 -5.54
C THR A 59 -10.83 -13.34 -5.87
N LEU A 60 -9.87 -14.21 -5.53
CA LEU A 60 -9.98 -15.66 -5.68
C LEU A 60 -11.11 -16.22 -4.80
N HIS A 61 -11.18 -15.81 -3.54
CA HIS A 61 -12.26 -16.18 -2.61
C HIS A 61 -13.65 -15.84 -3.19
N ARG A 62 -13.82 -14.60 -3.65
CA ARG A 62 -15.09 -14.13 -4.22
C ARG A 62 -15.50 -14.86 -5.52
N ARG A 63 -14.55 -15.46 -6.24
CA ARG A 63 -14.81 -16.12 -7.53
C ARG A 63 -14.91 -17.65 -7.45
N PHE A 64 -14.22 -18.29 -6.51
CA PHE A 64 -14.11 -19.75 -6.45
C PHE A 64 -14.74 -20.37 -5.19
N VAL A 65 -15.11 -19.57 -4.19
CA VAL A 65 -15.78 -20.00 -2.94
C VAL A 65 -17.16 -19.35 -2.78
N SER A 66 -17.25 -18.03 -2.99
CA SER A 66 -18.47 -17.28 -2.71
C SER A 66 -19.54 -17.43 -3.80
N ASP A 67 -20.72 -17.92 -3.44
CA ASP A 67 -21.90 -18.05 -4.32
C ASP A 67 -22.50 -16.70 -4.80
N THR A 68 -21.93 -15.56 -4.37
CA THR A 68 -22.37 -14.19 -4.70
C THR A 68 -22.14 -13.77 -6.17
N GLY A 69 -22.10 -14.73 -7.11
CA GLY A 69 -21.44 -14.58 -8.42
C GLY A 69 -22.12 -15.20 -9.63
N ARG A 70 -23.35 -15.76 -9.53
CA ARG A 70 -24.05 -16.49 -10.63
C ARG A 70 -23.21 -17.62 -11.26
N ARG A 71 -22.29 -18.23 -10.50
CA ARG A 71 -21.36 -19.28 -10.97
C ARG A 71 -21.13 -20.28 -9.86
N VAL A 72 -21.26 -21.57 -10.19
CA VAL A 72 -21.05 -22.71 -9.27
C VAL A 72 -19.67 -22.61 -8.59
N PRO A 73 -19.56 -22.63 -7.24
CA PRO A 73 -18.27 -22.57 -6.56
C PRO A 73 -17.44 -23.84 -6.78
N TRP A 74 -16.11 -23.68 -6.81
CA TRP A 74 -15.14 -24.74 -7.11
C TRP A 74 -14.55 -25.41 -5.86
N VAL A 75 -14.38 -24.65 -4.77
CA VAL A 75 -13.84 -25.15 -3.49
C VAL A 75 -14.59 -24.50 -2.33
N ASP A 76 -14.74 -25.24 -1.24
CA ASP A 76 -15.38 -24.79 0.00
C ASP A 76 -14.48 -23.84 0.81
N GLU A 77 -15.03 -23.23 1.87
CA GLU A 77 -14.29 -22.31 2.73
C GLU A 77 -13.13 -22.99 3.47
N GLN A 78 -13.28 -24.22 3.96
CA GLN A 78 -12.20 -24.91 4.68
C GLN A 78 -11.04 -25.21 3.72
N THR A 79 -11.30 -25.84 2.57
CA THR A 79 -10.29 -26.12 1.55
C THR A 79 -9.63 -24.82 1.07
N TYR A 80 -10.37 -23.72 0.93
CA TYR A 80 -9.80 -22.42 0.61
C TYR A 80 -8.84 -21.91 1.69
N GLN A 81 -9.22 -21.94 2.97
CA GLN A 81 -8.37 -21.47 4.07
C GLN A 81 -7.12 -22.35 4.25
N GLU A 82 -7.24 -23.66 4.04
CA GLU A 82 -6.12 -24.61 4.04
C GLU A 82 -5.14 -24.31 2.89
N LEU A 83 -5.65 -24.14 1.66
CA LEU A 83 -4.83 -23.75 0.50
C LEU A 83 -4.16 -22.38 0.67
N PHE A 84 -4.81 -21.43 1.36
CA PHE A 84 -4.24 -20.13 1.69
C PHE A 84 -3.04 -20.31 2.63
N ALA A 85 -3.21 -21.05 3.73
CA ALA A 85 -2.15 -21.33 4.69
C ALA A 85 -0.93 -22.02 4.03
N ILE A 86 -1.17 -23.03 3.19
CA ILE A 86 -0.14 -23.72 2.39
C ILE A 86 0.58 -22.73 1.44
N SER A 87 -0.19 -21.86 0.78
CA SER A 87 0.35 -20.87 -0.16
C SER A 87 1.22 -19.80 0.51
N GLN A 88 1.03 -19.53 1.80
CA GLN A 88 1.87 -18.61 2.59
C GLN A 88 3.08 -19.31 3.22
N ALA A 89 2.93 -20.57 3.66
CA ALA A 89 3.95 -21.34 4.35
C ALA A 89 5.04 -21.91 3.41
N LEU A 90 4.68 -22.23 2.16
CA LEU A 90 5.66 -22.56 1.12
C LEU A 90 6.23 -21.28 0.48
N PRO A 91 7.48 -21.27 -0.02
CA PRO A 91 8.07 -20.10 -0.66
C PRO A 91 7.47 -19.82 -2.05
N GLY A 92 7.77 -18.65 -2.61
CA GLY A 92 7.29 -18.15 -3.89
C GLY A 92 5.90 -17.50 -3.86
N PRO A 93 5.28 -17.26 -5.04
CA PRO A 93 4.17 -16.31 -5.18
C PRO A 93 2.83 -16.84 -4.65
N GLY A 94 2.47 -16.45 -3.42
CA GLY A 94 1.27 -16.92 -2.70
C GLY A 94 -0.02 -16.95 -3.53
N SER A 95 -0.43 -15.82 -4.14
CA SER A 95 -1.67 -15.76 -4.91
C SER A 95 -1.65 -16.61 -6.19
N THR A 96 -0.47 -16.78 -6.81
CA THR A 96 -0.31 -17.59 -8.02
C THR A 96 -0.35 -19.08 -7.70
N LYS A 97 0.33 -19.50 -6.62
CA LYS A 97 0.22 -20.87 -6.07
C LYS A 97 -1.22 -21.21 -5.74
N MET A 98 -1.95 -20.30 -5.08
CA MET A 98 -3.34 -20.54 -4.69
C MET A 98 -4.27 -20.75 -5.90
N LEU A 99 -4.21 -19.88 -6.92
CA LEU A 99 -4.98 -20.07 -8.16
C LEU A 99 -4.63 -21.40 -8.84
N PHE A 100 -3.35 -21.79 -8.82
CA PHE A 100 -2.90 -23.05 -9.42
C PHE A 100 -3.45 -24.26 -8.67
N CYS A 101 -3.36 -24.30 -7.34
CA CYS A 101 -3.88 -25.40 -6.54
C CYS A 101 -5.41 -25.52 -6.61
N ILE A 102 -6.13 -24.39 -6.56
CA ILE A 102 -7.59 -24.35 -6.79
C ILE A 102 -7.94 -24.94 -8.17
N THR A 103 -7.27 -24.46 -9.22
CA THR A 103 -7.50 -24.96 -10.59
C THR A 103 -7.10 -26.44 -10.73
N MET A 104 -6.05 -26.89 -10.04
CA MET A 104 -5.62 -28.29 -10.06
C MET A 104 -6.65 -29.20 -9.39
N ILE A 105 -7.18 -28.83 -8.22
CA ILE A 105 -8.20 -29.61 -7.51
C ILE A 105 -9.42 -29.83 -8.41
N HIS A 106 -9.94 -28.73 -8.98
CA HIS A 106 -11.18 -28.74 -9.75
C HIS A 106 -11.01 -29.30 -11.17
N ALA A 107 -9.95 -28.91 -11.89
CA ALA A 107 -9.78 -29.18 -13.33
C ALA A 107 -8.47 -29.90 -13.70
N GLY A 108 -7.55 -30.17 -12.76
CA GLY A 108 -6.31 -30.91 -12.97
C GLY A 108 -5.11 -30.09 -13.46
N PHE A 109 -3.97 -30.76 -13.58
CA PHE A 109 -2.66 -30.13 -13.81
C PHE A 109 -2.58 -29.28 -15.09
N LEU A 110 -2.97 -29.82 -16.26
CA LEU A 110 -2.80 -29.08 -17.53
C LEU A 110 -3.67 -27.80 -17.59
N PRO A 111 -4.96 -27.81 -17.19
CA PRO A 111 -5.72 -26.57 -17.05
C PRO A 111 -5.14 -25.61 -15.98
N ALA A 112 -4.51 -26.09 -14.91
CA ALA A 112 -3.81 -25.24 -13.97
C ALA A 112 -2.60 -24.51 -14.61
N VAL A 113 -1.86 -25.17 -15.52
CA VAL A 113 -0.81 -24.53 -16.33
C VAL A 113 -1.39 -23.45 -17.25
N VAL A 114 -2.56 -23.68 -17.86
CA VAL A 114 -3.26 -22.64 -18.64
C VAL A 114 -3.67 -21.46 -17.76
N ALA A 115 -4.25 -21.71 -16.58
CA ALA A 115 -4.62 -20.66 -15.63
C ALA A 115 -3.39 -19.86 -15.14
N PHE A 116 -2.25 -20.50 -14.93
CA PHE A 116 -0.98 -19.82 -14.60
C PHE A 116 -0.60 -18.81 -15.69
N PHE A 117 -0.58 -19.21 -16.96
CA PHE A 117 -0.23 -18.29 -18.04
C PHE A 117 -1.27 -17.18 -18.24
N LEU A 118 -2.57 -17.47 -18.16
CA LEU A 118 -3.63 -16.43 -18.24
C LEU A 118 -3.55 -15.40 -17.09
N TRP A 119 -3.12 -15.83 -15.90
CA TRP A 119 -2.95 -14.98 -14.72
C TRP A 119 -1.65 -14.16 -14.75
N THR A 120 -0.54 -14.76 -15.19
CA THR A 120 0.80 -14.14 -15.14
C THR A 120 1.15 -13.34 -16.38
N LEU A 121 0.87 -13.87 -17.58
CA LEU A 121 1.46 -13.43 -18.84
C LEU A 121 1.04 -12.01 -19.27
N PRO A 122 -0.22 -11.56 -19.12
CA PRO A 122 -0.60 -10.18 -19.46
C PRO A 122 0.19 -9.15 -18.64
N GLY A 123 0.36 -9.41 -17.34
CA GLY A 123 1.17 -8.58 -16.46
C GLY A 123 2.66 -8.65 -16.82
N ALA A 124 3.19 -9.83 -17.18
CA ALA A 124 4.58 -9.99 -17.59
C ALA A 124 4.91 -9.24 -18.89
N ILE A 125 4.03 -9.31 -19.90
CA ILE A 125 4.17 -8.57 -21.17
C ILE A 125 4.14 -7.05 -20.91
N GLY A 126 3.21 -6.59 -20.06
CA GLY A 126 3.14 -5.17 -19.69
C GLY A 126 4.40 -4.69 -18.96
N MET A 127 4.88 -5.44 -17.97
CA MET A 127 6.12 -5.13 -17.26
C MET A 127 7.37 -5.19 -18.16
N PHE A 128 7.42 -6.07 -19.14
CA PHE A 128 8.47 -6.07 -20.17
C PHE A 128 8.40 -4.80 -21.04
N GLY A 129 7.21 -4.42 -21.52
CA GLY A 129 7.02 -3.16 -22.26
C GLY A 129 7.45 -1.93 -21.45
N LEU A 130 7.19 -1.92 -20.15
CA LEU A 130 7.66 -0.87 -19.22
C LEU A 130 9.17 -0.88 -19.03
N ALA A 131 9.85 -2.04 -19.05
CA ALA A 131 11.31 -2.11 -19.02
C ALA A 131 11.93 -1.50 -20.29
N LEU A 132 11.40 -1.82 -21.47
CA LEU A 132 11.81 -1.20 -22.74
C LEU A 132 11.55 0.31 -22.79
N GLY A 133 10.55 0.80 -22.06
CA GLY A 133 10.26 2.22 -21.89
C GLY A 133 11.24 2.91 -20.95
N VAL A 134 11.50 2.35 -19.77
CA VAL A 134 12.40 2.95 -18.76
C VAL A 134 13.86 2.90 -19.20
N ALA A 135 14.29 1.86 -19.93
CA ALA A 135 15.61 1.80 -20.55
C ALA A 135 15.89 2.93 -21.57
N LYS A 136 14.86 3.70 -21.97
CA LYS A 136 14.95 4.82 -22.92
C LYS A 136 14.66 6.19 -22.29
N LEU A 137 14.50 6.27 -20.97
CA LEU A 137 14.23 7.52 -20.28
C LEU A 137 15.52 8.21 -19.81
N ASP A 138 15.62 9.51 -20.08
CA ASP A 138 16.69 10.36 -19.55
C ASP A 138 16.76 10.32 -18.03
N GLN A 139 17.94 10.54 -17.46
CA GLN A 139 18.18 10.28 -16.04
C GLN A 139 17.33 11.12 -15.07
N ASN A 140 16.81 12.26 -15.53
CA ASN A 140 16.03 13.23 -14.77
C ASN A 140 14.54 13.20 -15.17
N LEU A 141 13.74 12.33 -14.57
CA LEU A 141 12.29 12.36 -14.80
C LEU A 141 11.66 13.67 -14.29
N PRO A 142 10.66 14.23 -14.99
CA PRO A 142 9.93 15.40 -14.52
C PRO A 142 9.22 15.11 -13.19
N THR A 143 9.21 16.08 -12.27
CA THR A 143 8.63 15.95 -10.91
C THR A 143 7.17 15.48 -10.89
N ILE A 144 6.42 15.75 -11.97
CA ILE A 144 5.04 15.28 -12.16
C ILE A 144 4.91 13.75 -12.14
N VAL A 145 5.94 13.02 -12.60
CA VAL A 145 5.96 11.55 -12.62
C VAL A 145 6.20 10.99 -11.22
N TYR A 146 7.16 11.54 -10.47
CA TYR A 146 7.41 11.15 -9.07
C TYR A 146 6.18 11.35 -8.18
N ALA A 147 5.44 12.44 -8.38
CA ALA A 147 4.21 12.71 -7.65
C ALA A 147 3.04 11.79 -8.06
N PHE A 148 2.90 11.48 -9.36
CA PHE A 148 1.95 10.49 -9.86
C PHE A 148 2.24 9.09 -9.28
N LEU A 149 3.48 8.62 -9.36
CA LEU A 149 3.93 7.33 -8.83
C LEU A 149 3.75 7.24 -7.30
N SER A 150 4.02 8.32 -6.55
CA SER A 150 3.74 8.38 -5.11
C SER A 150 2.24 8.29 -4.81
N GLY A 151 1.39 8.90 -5.64
CA GLY A 151 -0.07 8.79 -5.53
C GLY A 151 -0.58 7.37 -5.80
N LEU A 152 -0.07 6.70 -6.83
CA LEU A 152 -0.36 5.29 -7.10
C LEU A 152 0.02 4.40 -5.91
N ASN A 153 1.24 4.56 -5.37
CA ASN A 153 1.71 3.81 -4.21
C ASN A 153 0.86 4.04 -2.98
N ALA A 154 0.59 5.29 -2.61
CA ALA A 154 -0.22 5.64 -1.45
C ALA A 154 -1.60 4.98 -1.50
N SER A 155 -2.26 5.02 -2.65
CA SER A 155 -3.53 4.34 -2.88
C SER A 155 -3.42 2.83 -2.81
N THR A 156 -2.42 2.20 -3.44
CA THR A 156 -2.23 0.74 -3.31
C THR A 156 -2.01 0.30 -1.86
N VAL A 157 -1.27 1.07 -1.05
CA VAL A 157 -1.13 0.79 0.39
C VAL A 157 -2.48 0.89 1.12
N GLY A 158 -3.34 1.84 0.76
CA GLY A 158 -4.71 1.95 1.25
C GLY A 158 -5.59 0.71 0.94
N ILE A 159 -5.51 0.17 -0.28
CA ILE A 159 -6.26 -1.05 -0.66
C ILE A 159 -5.69 -2.29 0.06
N ILE A 160 -4.36 -2.40 0.18
CA ILE A 160 -3.70 -3.50 0.88
C ILE A 160 -4.07 -3.48 2.37
N ALA A 161 -4.16 -2.32 3.01
CA ALA A 161 -4.63 -2.16 4.38
C ALA A 161 -6.08 -2.64 4.56
N LEU A 162 -6.98 -2.30 3.64
CA LEU A 162 -8.37 -2.79 3.66
C LEU A 162 -8.45 -4.30 3.49
N ALA A 163 -7.65 -4.88 2.59
CA ALA A 163 -7.57 -6.32 2.41
C ALA A 163 -6.99 -7.03 3.64
N ALA A 164 -6.04 -6.43 4.36
CA ALA A 164 -5.50 -6.95 5.61
C ALA A 164 -6.58 -7.06 6.70
N VAL A 165 -7.37 -6.00 6.89
CA VAL A 165 -8.51 -5.98 7.83
C VAL A 165 -9.52 -7.09 7.48
N GLN A 166 -9.92 -7.19 6.22
CA GLN A 166 -10.92 -8.19 5.77
C GLN A 166 -10.41 -9.64 5.81
N LEU A 167 -9.10 -9.86 5.68
CA LEU A 167 -8.48 -11.17 5.92
C LEU A 167 -8.45 -11.49 7.41
N ALA A 168 -8.16 -10.51 8.27
CA ALA A 168 -8.18 -10.68 9.73
C ALA A 168 -9.59 -11.02 10.25
N GLU A 169 -10.61 -10.27 9.82
CA GLU A 169 -12.02 -10.53 10.16
C GLU A 169 -12.47 -11.95 9.82
N LYS A 170 -11.94 -12.54 8.73
CA LYS A 170 -12.23 -13.93 8.32
C LYS A 170 -11.37 -14.99 9.02
N SER A 171 -10.11 -14.67 9.32
CA SER A 171 -9.17 -15.62 9.95
C SER A 171 -9.39 -15.77 11.46
N ILE A 172 -9.97 -14.76 12.11
CA ILE A 172 -10.25 -14.74 13.55
C ILE A 172 -11.53 -15.53 13.85
N GLN A 173 -11.39 -16.85 13.95
CA GLN A 173 -12.48 -17.77 14.32
C GLN A 173 -12.72 -17.83 15.83
N ASP A 174 -11.70 -17.55 16.64
CA ASP A 174 -11.69 -17.79 18.09
C ASP A 174 -10.71 -16.86 18.83
N LYS A 175 -10.42 -17.15 20.11
CA LYS A 175 -9.54 -16.32 20.94
C LYS A 175 -8.05 -16.54 20.68
N VAL A 176 -7.64 -17.77 20.36
CA VAL A 176 -6.23 -18.11 20.07
C VAL A 176 -5.85 -17.57 18.69
N THR A 177 -6.69 -17.78 17.66
CA THR A 177 -6.48 -17.19 16.33
C THR A 177 -6.43 -15.65 16.40
N ARG A 178 -7.27 -15.01 17.22
CA ARG A 178 -7.18 -13.55 17.50
C ARG A 178 -5.83 -13.14 18.07
N ILE A 179 -5.33 -13.86 19.07
CA ILE A 179 -4.02 -13.60 19.67
C ILE A 179 -2.91 -13.81 18.63
N LEU A 180 -3.00 -14.83 17.77
CA LEU A 180 -2.02 -15.11 16.72
C LEU A 180 -1.99 -14.06 15.61
N VAL A 181 -3.13 -13.50 15.19
CA VAL A 181 -3.16 -12.35 14.25
C VAL A 181 -2.46 -11.13 14.86
N ILE A 182 -2.80 -10.78 16.11
CA ILE A 182 -2.21 -9.62 16.80
C ILE A 182 -0.71 -9.85 17.02
N PHE A 183 -0.32 -11.01 17.55
CA PHE A 183 1.07 -11.36 17.79
C PHE A 183 1.89 -11.40 16.50
N GLY A 184 1.41 -12.06 15.43
CA GLY A 184 2.11 -12.12 14.16
C GLY A 184 2.34 -10.75 13.52
N GLY A 185 1.34 -9.86 13.61
CA GLY A 185 1.48 -8.47 13.19
C GLY A 185 2.48 -7.68 14.04
N SER A 186 2.31 -7.64 15.37
CA SER A 186 3.22 -6.92 16.26
C SER A 186 4.65 -7.44 16.19
N ALA A 187 4.86 -8.75 16.19
CA ALA A 187 6.18 -9.37 16.10
C ALA A 187 6.88 -9.01 14.78
N GLY A 188 6.20 -9.15 13.63
CA GLY A 188 6.77 -8.83 12.33
C GLY A 188 7.09 -7.35 12.12
N LEU A 189 6.42 -6.44 12.85
CA LEU A 189 6.80 -5.02 12.91
C LEU A 189 8.09 -4.82 13.71
N CYS A 190 8.23 -5.50 14.85
CA CYS A 190 9.38 -5.38 15.75
C CYS A 190 10.69 -5.98 15.20
N TYR A 191 10.64 -7.11 14.49
CA TYR A 191 11.84 -7.75 13.94
C TYR A 191 11.72 -8.10 12.46
N GLN A 192 12.81 -7.82 11.74
CA GLN A 192 12.75 -7.44 10.33
C GLN A 192 13.43 -8.42 9.35
N ALA A 193 13.99 -9.53 9.84
CA ALA A 193 14.70 -10.51 9.01
C ALA A 193 13.77 -11.49 8.29
N ILE A 194 14.15 -11.92 7.09
CA ILE A 194 13.34 -12.79 6.20
C ILE A 194 13.03 -14.14 6.84
N TRP A 195 14.00 -14.74 7.56
CA TRP A 195 13.84 -16.02 8.24
C TRP A 195 12.79 -16.01 9.37
N TYR A 196 12.44 -14.82 9.88
CA TYR A 196 11.55 -14.68 11.02
C TYR A 196 10.09 -14.98 10.67
N PHE A 197 9.66 -14.65 9.45
CA PHE A 197 8.26 -14.81 9.03
C PHE A 197 7.85 -16.30 8.93
N PRO A 198 8.63 -17.23 8.34
CA PRO A 198 8.37 -18.66 8.44
C PRO A 198 8.30 -19.18 9.88
N ILE A 199 9.19 -18.72 10.77
CA ILE A 199 9.21 -19.16 12.17
C ILE A 199 7.95 -18.68 12.91
N LEU A 200 7.48 -17.44 12.69
CA LEU A 200 6.21 -16.97 13.25
C LEU A 200 5.00 -17.79 12.75
N ILE A 201 4.98 -18.17 11.47
CA ILE A 201 3.92 -19.03 10.91
C ILE A 201 3.95 -20.42 11.54
N LEU A 202 5.13 -21.03 11.70
CA LEU A 202 5.30 -22.33 12.37
C LEU A 202 4.90 -22.27 13.85
N ILE A 203 5.33 -21.25 14.59
CA ILE A 203 4.91 -21.02 15.98
C ILE A 203 3.39 -20.90 16.07
N GLY A 204 2.74 -20.19 15.13
CA GLY A 204 1.29 -20.10 15.05
C GLY A 204 0.62 -21.48 14.96
N GLY A 205 1.08 -22.34 14.05
CA GLY A 205 0.55 -23.70 13.90
C GLY A 205 0.81 -24.61 15.10
N CYS A 206 2.02 -24.58 15.66
CA CYS A 206 2.33 -25.32 16.89
C CYS A 206 1.45 -24.86 18.07
N THR A 207 1.14 -23.55 18.15
CA THR A 207 0.32 -22.99 19.22
C THR A 207 -1.13 -23.49 19.15
N THR A 208 -1.76 -23.53 17.96
CA THR A 208 -3.11 -24.10 17.83
C THR A 208 -3.13 -25.61 18.02
N ALA A 209 -2.13 -26.33 17.52
CA ALA A 209 -2.02 -27.78 17.72
C ALA A 209 -1.93 -28.18 19.20
N VAL A 210 -1.07 -27.51 19.97
CA VAL A 210 -0.98 -27.72 21.42
C VAL A 210 -2.26 -27.28 22.13
N TRP A 211 -2.90 -26.20 21.68
CA TRP A 211 -4.15 -25.74 22.25
C TRP A 211 -5.30 -26.74 22.06
N ASP A 212 -5.54 -27.23 20.84
CA ASP A 212 -6.67 -28.12 20.54
C ASP A 212 -6.46 -29.54 21.08
N LEU A 213 -5.25 -30.08 20.92
CA LEU A 213 -4.97 -31.50 21.27
C LEU A 213 -4.69 -31.70 22.76
N ILE A 214 -4.21 -30.68 23.47
CA ILE A 214 -3.78 -30.80 24.88
C ILE A 214 -4.57 -29.84 25.78
N ALA A 215 -4.56 -28.54 25.50
CA ALA A 215 -5.11 -27.55 26.44
C ALA A 215 -6.64 -27.60 26.51
N GLN A 216 -7.35 -27.60 25.38
CA GLN A 216 -8.81 -27.65 25.33
C GLN A 216 -9.39 -28.88 26.07
N PRO A 217 -9.00 -30.14 25.78
CA PRO A 217 -9.56 -31.30 26.46
C PRO A 217 -9.17 -31.40 27.94
N TYR A 218 -8.11 -30.72 28.38
CA TYR A 218 -7.78 -30.58 29.80
C TYR A 218 -8.66 -29.52 30.48
N ILE A 219 -8.82 -28.36 29.86
CA ILE A 219 -9.61 -27.22 30.37
C ILE A 219 -11.11 -27.57 30.44
N THR A 220 -11.67 -28.30 29.48
CA THR A 220 -13.07 -28.78 29.56
C THR A 220 -13.25 -29.70 30.76
N LYS A 221 -12.45 -30.77 30.88
CA LYS A 221 -12.48 -31.68 32.04
C LYS A 221 -12.33 -30.96 33.38
N LEU A 222 -11.50 -29.92 33.45
CA LEU A 222 -11.36 -29.09 34.66
C LEU A 222 -12.62 -28.25 34.94
N ARG A 223 -13.19 -27.63 33.90
CA ARG A 223 -14.39 -26.79 33.96
C ARG A 223 -15.64 -27.60 34.31
N ASP A 224 -15.73 -28.83 33.83
CA ASP A 224 -16.87 -29.71 34.07
C ASP A 224 -16.84 -30.28 35.50
N LYS A 225 -15.65 -30.63 36.03
CA LYS A 225 -15.47 -30.92 37.47
C LYS A 225 -15.83 -29.72 38.35
N LEU A 226 -15.48 -28.49 37.93
CA LEU A 226 -15.86 -27.26 38.65
C LEU A 226 -17.37 -26.98 38.56
N ARG A 227 -18.02 -27.28 37.43
CA ARG A 227 -19.48 -27.21 37.28
C ARG A 227 -20.19 -28.22 38.16
N GLN A 228 -19.74 -29.48 38.19
CA GLN A 228 -20.31 -30.51 39.09
C GLN A 228 -20.19 -30.10 40.56
N ARG A 229 -19.00 -29.67 41.02
CA ARG A 229 -18.83 -29.14 42.38
C ARG A 229 -19.77 -27.97 42.69
N ARG A 230 -19.98 -27.05 41.74
CA ARG A 230 -20.90 -25.91 41.92
C ARG A 230 -22.38 -26.32 41.88
N SER A 231 -22.72 -27.41 41.19
CA SER A 231 -24.07 -27.99 41.17
C SER A 231 -24.40 -28.68 42.50
N ASN A 232 -23.50 -29.52 43.01
CA ASN A 232 -23.66 -30.18 44.32
C ASN A 232 -23.79 -29.13 45.44
N SER A 233 -22.90 -28.13 45.45
CA SER A 233 -22.94 -26.98 46.38
C SER A 233 -24.19 -26.09 46.26
N SER A 234 -25.10 -26.36 45.32
CA SER A 234 -26.44 -25.75 45.27
C SER A 234 -27.55 -26.73 45.69
N GLY A 235 -27.39 -28.03 45.46
CA GLY A 235 -28.29 -29.06 46.03
C GLY A 235 -28.23 -29.10 47.56
N ASP A 236 -27.04 -28.93 48.13
CA ASP A 236 -26.81 -28.86 49.59
C ASP A 236 -27.50 -27.63 50.26
N ALA A 237 -28.07 -26.71 49.48
CA ALA A 237 -28.78 -25.52 49.96
C ALA A 237 -30.32 -25.61 49.85
N GLU A 238 -30.87 -26.56 49.08
CA GLU A 238 -32.32 -26.78 48.95
C GLU A 238 -32.82 -27.98 49.78
N ALA A 239 -31.93 -28.88 50.21
CA ALA A 239 -32.23 -30.00 51.13
C ALA A 239 -32.51 -29.56 52.59
N GLY A 240 -33.07 -28.36 52.80
CA GLY A 240 -33.09 -27.65 54.09
C GLY A 240 -34.40 -26.98 54.49
N ILE A 241 -35.47 -27.08 53.71
CA ILE A 241 -36.85 -26.83 54.17
C ILE A 241 -37.74 -27.95 53.64
N ASP A 242 -38.23 -28.78 54.55
CA ASP A 242 -39.34 -29.70 54.29
C ASP A 242 -40.38 -29.53 55.41
N HIS A 243 -41.64 -29.83 55.08
CA HIS A 243 -42.84 -29.63 55.90
C HIS A 243 -43.23 -28.17 56.23
N VAL A 244 -44.25 -27.65 55.54
CA VAL A 244 -45.62 -27.40 56.07
C VAL A 244 -46.58 -27.22 54.89
N GLY A 245 -47.81 -27.74 54.98
CA GLY A 245 -48.97 -27.15 54.28
C GLY A 245 -49.55 -27.95 53.11
N ALA A 246 -50.74 -28.48 53.32
CA ALA A 246 -51.50 -29.26 52.35
C ALA A 246 -51.99 -28.46 51.12
N GLN A 247 -51.85 -29.10 49.95
CA GLN A 247 -52.93 -29.31 48.96
C GLN A 247 -53.92 -28.16 48.69
N LEU A 248 -53.70 -27.45 47.57
CA LEU A 248 -54.74 -26.74 46.80
C LEU A 248 -54.44 -26.86 45.29
N ASN A 249 -55.43 -26.62 44.44
CA ASN A 249 -55.47 -27.21 43.09
C ASN A 249 -55.86 -26.19 41.98
N LEU A 250 -55.47 -26.49 40.72
CA LEU A 250 -55.84 -25.80 39.47
C LEU A 250 -55.23 -24.37 39.26
N PRO A 251 -55.29 -23.77 38.05
CA PRO A 251 -54.39 -24.14 36.94
C PRO A 251 -53.79 -22.94 36.15
N ASN A 252 -52.93 -23.25 35.18
CA ASN A 252 -52.55 -22.44 33.99
C ASN A 252 -52.69 -20.89 34.06
N GLN A 253 -51.57 -20.16 34.03
CA GLN A 253 -51.40 -19.13 32.99
C GLN A 253 -49.95 -18.76 32.65
N SER A 254 -49.82 -18.17 31.47
CA SER A 254 -48.60 -17.87 30.72
C SER A 254 -47.88 -16.59 31.14
N LEU A 255 -46.61 -16.48 30.73
CA LEU A 255 -45.94 -15.25 30.26
C LEU A 255 -46.24 -13.93 31.00
N ALA A 256 -45.25 -13.41 31.75
CA ALA A 256 -44.49 -12.22 31.31
C ALA A 256 -43.54 -11.65 32.39
N LEU A 257 -42.28 -11.40 31.99
CA LEU A 257 -41.42 -10.32 32.54
C LEU A 257 -41.04 -10.49 34.05
N GLN A 258 -40.15 -9.73 34.71
CA GLN A 258 -39.78 -8.32 34.58
C GLN A 258 -38.29 -8.07 34.89
N ARG A 259 -37.58 -7.45 33.92
CA ARG A 259 -36.22 -6.93 34.10
C ARG A 259 -36.26 -5.60 34.85
N ARG A 260 -36.00 -5.56 36.17
CA ARG A 260 -35.75 -4.30 36.91
C ARG A 260 -34.61 -4.41 37.92
N ARG A 261 -33.50 -3.74 37.61
CA ARG A 261 -32.73 -2.92 38.57
C ARG A 261 -32.82 -1.47 38.07
N ILE A 262 -32.75 -0.51 38.99
CA ILE A 262 -33.48 0.78 38.91
C ILE A 262 -32.54 1.98 38.70
N LEU A 263 -33.12 3.15 38.37
CA LEU A 263 -32.54 4.46 38.00
C LEU A 263 -31.94 4.52 36.57
N ALA A 264 -32.23 5.50 35.70
CA ALA A 264 -33.25 6.57 35.65
C ALA A 264 -33.33 7.09 34.18
N GLY A 265 -34.31 7.87 33.68
CA GLY A 265 -35.59 8.34 34.23
C GLY A 265 -36.13 9.58 33.47
N SER A 266 -37.46 9.69 33.26
CA SER A 266 -38.18 10.76 32.50
C SER A 266 -37.90 10.81 30.97
N THR A 267 -38.84 11.15 30.05
CA THR A 267 -40.26 11.57 30.17
C THR A 267 -41.08 11.24 28.90
N GLN A 268 -42.41 11.13 29.06
CA GLN A 268 -43.49 11.40 28.09
C GLN A 268 -43.73 10.54 26.81
N GLU A 269 -44.93 9.95 26.82
CA GLU A 269 -45.81 9.46 25.74
C GLU A 269 -46.60 10.63 25.08
N PRO A 270 -47.48 10.48 24.05
CA PRO A 270 -48.38 9.33 23.79
C PRO A 270 -48.60 8.85 22.32
N GLN A 271 -49.47 7.84 22.24
CA GLN A 271 -49.94 6.96 21.15
C GLN A 271 -51.24 7.48 20.47
N VAL A 272 -51.69 6.84 19.34
CA VAL A 272 -53.07 6.71 18.75
C VAL A 272 -52.94 6.40 17.23
N ASP A 273 -53.71 5.53 16.52
CA ASP A 273 -54.59 4.39 16.87
C ASP A 273 -54.79 3.43 15.64
N LEU A 274 -55.51 2.31 15.83
CA LEU A 274 -55.98 1.34 14.80
C LEU A 274 -57.47 1.58 14.45
N PRO A 275 -58.09 1.08 13.33
CA PRO A 275 -58.36 -0.36 13.17
C PRO A 275 -58.61 -1.00 11.75
N GLN A 276 -58.36 -2.33 11.74
CA GLN A 276 -58.97 -3.47 11.02
C GLN A 276 -60.04 -3.34 9.90
N LEU A 277 -59.93 -4.23 8.90
CA LEU A 277 -61.02 -4.93 8.16
C LEU A 277 -60.46 -6.24 7.51
N ARG A 278 -61.24 -7.24 7.04
CA ARG A 278 -61.94 -8.31 7.81
C ARG A 278 -62.33 -9.50 6.88
N ARG A 279 -62.19 -10.78 7.32
CA ARG A 279 -62.75 -12.05 6.73
C ARG A 279 -62.19 -12.45 5.32
N SER A 280 -62.31 -13.68 4.77
CA SER A 280 -62.68 -15.05 5.26
C SER A 280 -62.48 -16.11 4.14
N ASP A 281 -62.17 -17.41 4.32
CA ASP A 281 -61.49 -18.14 5.42
C ASP A 281 -60.43 -19.12 4.83
N SER A 282 -60.40 -20.48 4.77
CA SER A 282 -61.26 -21.63 5.16
C SER A 282 -60.41 -22.94 5.28
N SER A 283 -61.02 -24.07 5.68
CA SER A 283 -60.50 -25.47 5.80
C SER A 283 -60.43 -26.26 4.46
N THR A 284 -59.78 -27.43 4.20
CA THR A 284 -58.89 -28.47 4.83
C THR A 284 -58.41 -29.44 3.67
N ILE A 285 -57.74 -30.62 3.71
CA ILE A 285 -57.12 -31.67 4.60
C ILE A 285 -56.13 -32.47 3.64
N ILE A 286 -54.90 -32.96 3.93
CA ILE A 286 -54.35 -34.03 4.82
C ILE A 286 -54.75 -35.48 4.38
N PRO A 287 -53.92 -36.56 4.45
CA PRO A 287 -52.56 -36.75 5.01
C PRO A 287 -51.46 -36.99 3.93
N ASP A 288 -50.16 -36.92 4.24
CA ASP A 288 -49.36 -38.03 4.80
C ASP A 288 -48.06 -37.57 5.50
N SER A 289 -47.45 -38.46 6.30
CA SER A 289 -46.13 -38.25 6.96
C SER A 289 -45.51 -39.59 7.36
N PRO A 290 -44.18 -39.72 7.32
CA PRO A 290 -43.46 -39.87 8.60
C PRO A 290 -42.02 -39.30 8.63
N SER A 291 -41.34 -39.55 9.75
CA SER A 291 -39.89 -39.39 10.04
C SER A 291 -39.31 -37.98 10.16
N THR A 292 -39.13 -37.60 11.43
CA THR A 292 -38.05 -36.73 11.94
C THR A 292 -36.66 -37.40 11.79
N LEU A 293 -35.60 -36.68 12.24
CA LEU A 293 -34.14 -36.90 12.08
C LEU A 293 -33.56 -36.00 10.94
N VAL A 294 -32.43 -35.32 11.08
CA VAL A 294 -31.31 -35.34 12.05
C VAL A 294 -30.99 -33.92 12.55
N GLY A 295 -30.34 -33.78 13.72
CA GLY A 295 -29.72 -32.54 14.19
C GLY A 295 -28.20 -32.67 14.40
N SER A 296 -27.54 -31.55 14.74
CA SER A 296 -26.08 -31.38 14.99
C SER A 296 -25.14 -31.52 13.77
N ASP A 297 -23.95 -30.90 13.93
CA ASP A 297 -22.69 -31.12 13.19
C ASP A 297 -22.63 -30.88 11.68
N SER A 298 -22.96 -29.66 11.23
CA SER A 298 -22.57 -29.13 9.91
C SER A 298 -21.09 -28.70 9.85
N ASN A 299 -20.16 -29.54 10.35
CA ASN A 299 -18.73 -29.24 10.42
C ASN A 299 -17.85 -30.45 10.05
N GLN A 300 -18.38 -31.38 9.25
CA GLN A 300 -17.60 -32.44 8.60
C GLN A 300 -16.96 -31.89 7.31
N PRO A 301 -15.66 -32.13 7.05
CA PRO A 301 -15.05 -31.79 5.78
C PRO A 301 -15.61 -32.69 4.67
N MET A 302 -16.29 -32.11 3.67
CA MET A 302 -16.77 -32.88 2.52
C MET A 302 -15.58 -33.32 1.66
N ASP A 303 -15.52 -34.61 1.33
CA ASP A 303 -14.40 -35.21 0.59
C ASP A 303 -14.46 -34.84 -0.91
N THR A 304 -13.91 -33.68 -1.27
CA THR A 304 -13.68 -33.30 -2.67
C THR A 304 -12.75 -34.33 -3.34
N HIS A 305 -13.32 -35.19 -4.20
CA HIS A 305 -12.62 -36.22 -4.99
C HIS A 305 -11.71 -35.64 -6.10
N SER A 306 -10.79 -34.75 -5.70
CA SER A 306 -9.94 -33.90 -6.54
C SER A 306 -9.08 -34.65 -7.57
N HIS A 307 -8.68 -33.93 -8.64
CA HIS A 307 -7.64 -34.37 -9.58
C HIS A 307 -6.24 -34.30 -8.93
N SER A 308 -6.06 -34.99 -7.82
CA SER A 308 -4.79 -35.07 -7.08
C SER A 308 -3.76 -35.91 -7.83
N LEU A 309 -2.52 -35.41 -7.88
CA LEU A 309 -1.38 -36.17 -8.35
C LEU A 309 -1.03 -37.26 -7.32
N HIS A 310 -0.62 -38.45 -7.79
CA HIS A 310 -0.16 -39.50 -6.88
C HIS A 310 1.07 -39.04 -6.10
N MET A 311 1.06 -39.30 -4.79
CA MET A 311 2.14 -39.00 -3.82
C MET A 311 3.56 -39.17 -4.36
N LYS A 312 3.83 -40.28 -5.08
CA LYS A 312 5.15 -40.58 -5.68
C LYS A 312 5.66 -39.47 -6.62
N TRP A 313 4.79 -38.90 -7.46
CA TRP A 313 5.15 -37.80 -8.35
C TRP A 313 5.37 -36.49 -7.60
N GLY A 314 4.60 -36.23 -6.53
CA GLY A 314 4.81 -35.05 -5.68
C GLY A 314 6.16 -35.07 -4.97
N ILE A 315 6.52 -36.22 -4.38
CA ILE A 315 7.84 -36.43 -3.75
C ILE A 315 8.95 -36.28 -4.81
N LEU A 316 8.78 -36.87 -6.00
CA LEU A 316 9.75 -36.72 -7.09
C LEU A 316 9.95 -35.26 -7.51
N ILE A 317 8.87 -34.46 -7.58
CA ILE A 317 8.96 -33.02 -7.89
C ILE A 317 9.71 -32.25 -6.79
N ILE A 318 9.51 -32.59 -5.51
CA ILE A 318 10.24 -31.96 -4.39
C ILE A 318 11.73 -32.33 -4.44
N VAL A 319 12.06 -33.60 -4.67
CA VAL A 319 13.45 -34.07 -4.78
C VAL A 319 14.15 -33.44 -5.99
N LEU A 320 13.49 -33.41 -7.15
CA LEU A 320 14.02 -32.77 -8.36
C LEU A 320 14.19 -31.26 -8.18
N PHE A 321 13.27 -30.60 -7.48
CA PHE A 321 13.41 -29.20 -7.10
C PHE A 321 14.70 -28.98 -6.28
N PHE A 322 14.87 -29.68 -5.15
CA PHE A 322 16.06 -29.51 -4.30
C PHE A 322 17.36 -29.88 -5.04
N ALA A 323 17.35 -30.93 -5.86
CA ALA A 323 18.49 -31.29 -6.70
C ALA A 323 18.86 -30.16 -7.69
N SER A 324 17.87 -29.57 -8.37
CA SER A 324 18.10 -28.44 -9.28
C SER A 324 18.54 -27.17 -8.56
N PHE A 325 17.99 -26.87 -7.38
CA PHE A 325 18.43 -25.74 -6.54
C PHE A 325 19.91 -25.86 -6.13
N VAL A 326 20.32 -27.03 -5.63
CA VAL A 326 21.72 -27.31 -5.28
C VAL A 326 22.62 -27.24 -6.51
N ALA A 327 22.21 -27.85 -7.63
CA ALA A 327 23.00 -27.81 -8.87
C ALA A 327 23.21 -26.38 -9.39
N ILE A 328 22.18 -25.53 -9.38
CA ILE A 328 22.28 -24.12 -9.79
C ILE A 328 23.27 -23.35 -8.90
N LEU A 329 23.19 -23.52 -7.58
CA LEU A 329 24.11 -22.83 -6.65
C LEU A 329 25.56 -23.30 -6.81
N VAL A 330 25.80 -24.62 -6.91
CA VAL A 330 27.16 -25.18 -7.08
C VAL A 330 27.77 -24.76 -8.42
N VAL A 331 27.00 -24.75 -9.51
CA VAL A 331 27.48 -24.29 -10.83
C VAL A 331 27.75 -22.78 -10.84
N ARG A 332 27.00 -22.00 -10.07
CA ARG A 332 27.24 -20.55 -9.90
C ARG A 332 28.53 -20.28 -9.11
N GLU A 333 28.74 -20.97 -8.00
CA GLU A 333 29.88 -20.78 -7.10
C GLU A 333 31.19 -21.37 -7.67
N GLY A 334 31.09 -22.43 -8.47
CA GLY A 334 32.24 -23.06 -9.16
C GLY A 334 32.81 -22.29 -10.35
N MET A 335 32.40 -21.04 -10.61
CA MET A 335 32.93 -20.21 -11.69
C MET A 335 33.45 -18.86 -11.17
N GLU A 336 34.73 -18.57 -11.41
CA GLU A 336 35.40 -17.34 -10.96
C GLU A 336 34.75 -16.04 -11.48
N LYS A 337 34.05 -16.12 -12.62
CA LYS A 337 33.31 -15.01 -13.21
C LYS A 337 32.09 -15.53 -14.00
N PRO A 338 30.94 -15.77 -13.34
CA PRO A 338 29.76 -16.32 -14.01
C PRO A 338 29.23 -15.35 -15.07
N MET A 339 28.62 -15.89 -16.13
CA MET A 339 27.91 -15.09 -17.13
C MET A 339 26.73 -14.36 -16.48
N LEU A 340 26.50 -13.10 -16.87
CA LEU A 340 25.43 -12.25 -16.32
C LEU A 340 24.06 -12.95 -16.34
N ASP A 341 23.73 -13.61 -17.44
CA ASP A 341 22.45 -14.33 -17.61
C ASP A 341 22.30 -15.48 -16.61
N LEU A 342 23.39 -16.19 -16.26
CA LEU A 342 23.38 -17.25 -15.25
C LEU A 342 23.30 -16.67 -13.84
N ASP A 343 24.04 -15.61 -13.53
CA ASP A 343 24.00 -15.00 -12.19
C ASP A 343 22.62 -14.37 -11.91
N LEU A 344 22.04 -13.71 -12.93
CA LEU A 344 20.66 -13.23 -12.92
C LEU A 344 19.66 -14.37 -12.72
N PHE A 345 19.77 -15.46 -13.48
CA PHE A 345 18.90 -16.63 -13.31
C PHE A 345 19.03 -17.24 -11.91
N SER A 346 20.26 -17.42 -11.43
CA SER A 346 20.55 -18.04 -10.13
C SER A 346 20.05 -17.19 -8.97
N ASN A 347 20.27 -15.88 -9.01
CA ASN A 347 19.78 -14.95 -7.99
C ASN A 347 18.24 -14.87 -7.98
N LEU A 348 17.59 -14.92 -9.15
CA LEU A 348 16.12 -14.92 -9.23
C LEU A 348 15.50 -16.29 -8.87
N TYR A 349 16.19 -17.40 -9.13
CA TYR A 349 15.79 -18.74 -8.69
C TYR A 349 15.94 -18.88 -7.16
N LEU A 350 17.02 -18.33 -6.59
CA LEU A 350 17.21 -18.19 -5.15
C LEU A 350 16.11 -17.32 -4.54
N ALA A 351 15.80 -16.16 -5.13
CA ALA A 351 14.69 -15.32 -4.68
C ALA A 351 13.35 -16.07 -4.70
N GLY A 352 13.02 -16.77 -5.80
CA GLY A 352 11.83 -17.60 -5.91
C GLY A 352 11.74 -18.72 -4.86
N THR A 353 12.89 -19.17 -4.36
CA THR A 353 13.04 -20.18 -3.29
C THR A 353 12.99 -19.60 -1.87
N VAL A 354 13.43 -18.35 -1.68
CA VAL A 354 13.60 -17.73 -0.35
C VAL A 354 12.42 -16.83 0.07
N ILE A 355 11.62 -16.34 -0.88
CA ILE A 355 10.51 -15.41 -0.57
C ILE A 355 9.30 -16.16 0.03
N PHE A 356 9.02 -15.94 1.31
CA PHE A 356 7.78 -16.34 1.98
C PHE A 356 6.81 -15.15 2.15
N GLY A 357 5.53 -15.39 2.44
CA GLY A 357 4.55 -14.32 2.75
C GLY A 357 4.11 -13.42 1.58
N GLY A 358 4.69 -13.59 0.38
CA GLY A 358 4.27 -12.93 -0.85
C GLY A 358 4.90 -11.54 -1.11
N GLY A 359 4.20 -10.77 -1.94
CA GLY A 359 4.69 -9.56 -2.64
C GLY A 359 5.56 -8.59 -1.84
N PRO A 360 5.19 -8.17 -0.61
CA PRO A 360 5.96 -7.15 0.12
C PRO A 360 7.36 -7.60 0.57
N VAL A 361 7.60 -8.91 0.71
CA VAL A 361 8.92 -9.48 1.06
C VAL A 361 9.81 -9.65 -0.18
N VAL A 362 9.21 -9.72 -1.38
CA VAL A 362 9.93 -9.78 -2.67
C VAL A 362 10.86 -8.59 -2.87
N ILE A 363 10.37 -7.40 -2.52
CA ILE A 363 10.92 -6.13 -3.01
C ILE A 363 12.32 -5.84 -2.42
N PRO A 364 12.57 -5.94 -1.09
CA PRO A 364 13.92 -5.77 -0.55
C PRO A 364 14.93 -6.79 -1.13
N LEU A 365 14.52 -8.06 -1.25
CA LEU A 365 15.36 -9.13 -1.79
C LEU A 365 15.72 -8.91 -3.26
N LEU A 366 14.75 -8.58 -4.12
CA LEU A 366 15.05 -8.26 -5.51
C LEU A 366 15.95 -7.03 -5.64
N ARG A 367 15.81 -6.03 -4.75
CA ARG A 367 16.73 -4.88 -4.72
C ARG A 367 18.16 -5.32 -4.41
N GLU A 368 18.34 -6.13 -3.37
CA GLU A 368 19.64 -6.67 -2.99
C GLU A 368 20.28 -7.46 -4.14
N TYR A 369 19.50 -8.31 -4.81
CA TYR A 369 19.99 -9.20 -5.87
C TYR A 369 20.19 -8.57 -7.27
N VAL A 370 19.64 -7.39 -7.59
CA VAL A 370 19.85 -6.76 -8.92
C VAL A 370 20.36 -5.31 -8.86
N VAL A 371 20.15 -4.60 -7.75
CA VAL A 371 20.69 -3.25 -7.53
C VAL A 371 22.01 -3.32 -6.74
N GLY A 372 22.17 -4.32 -5.86
CA GLY A 372 23.45 -4.59 -5.17
C GLY A 372 24.61 -4.86 -6.14
N PRO A 373 24.47 -5.78 -7.11
CA PRO A 373 25.44 -5.98 -8.20
C PRO A 373 25.53 -4.84 -9.22
N GLY A 374 24.70 -3.79 -9.11
CA GLY A 374 24.72 -2.63 -10.01
C GLY A 374 24.04 -2.82 -11.37
N TRP A 375 23.37 -3.95 -11.63
CA TRP A 375 22.74 -4.25 -12.93
C TRP A 375 21.52 -3.37 -13.24
N VAL A 376 20.79 -2.93 -12.22
CA VAL A 376 19.64 -2.02 -12.34
C VAL A 376 19.86 -0.82 -11.42
N SER A 377 19.61 0.39 -11.90
CA SER A 377 19.80 1.59 -11.07
C SER A 377 18.77 1.64 -9.93
N PRO A 378 19.10 2.24 -8.76
CA PRO A 378 18.14 2.44 -7.68
C PRO A 378 16.90 3.22 -8.10
N ARG A 379 17.04 4.16 -9.05
CA ARG A 379 15.92 4.94 -9.61
C ARG A 379 14.97 4.03 -10.40
N ASP A 380 15.50 3.24 -11.32
CA ASP A 380 14.67 2.41 -12.21
C ASP A 380 14.01 1.27 -11.43
N PHE A 381 14.70 0.74 -10.42
CA PHE A 381 14.10 -0.14 -9.43
C PHE A 381 12.88 0.50 -8.73
N LEU A 382 12.98 1.74 -8.26
CA LEU A 382 11.87 2.46 -7.62
C LEU A 382 10.73 2.78 -8.60
N ILE A 383 11.03 3.13 -9.86
CA ILE A 383 10.02 3.34 -10.90
C ILE A 383 9.26 2.03 -11.17
N GLY A 384 9.96 0.93 -11.40
CA GLY A 384 9.36 -0.39 -11.61
C GLY A 384 8.55 -0.88 -10.41
N LEU A 385 9.01 -0.60 -9.18
CA LEU A 385 8.27 -0.84 -7.94
C LEU A 385 6.95 -0.06 -7.90
N ALA A 386 6.96 1.24 -8.22
CA ALA A 386 5.73 2.03 -8.22
C ALA A 386 4.75 1.61 -9.33
N LEU A 387 5.28 1.18 -10.48
CA LEU A 387 4.48 0.68 -11.60
C LEU A 387 3.86 -0.70 -11.32
N ILE A 388 4.61 -1.67 -10.78
CA ILE A 388 4.06 -3.01 -10.47
C ILE A 388 2.96 -2.94 -9.40
N GLN A 389 3.04 -2.01 -8.45
CA GLN A 389 2.00 -1.81 -7.45
C GLN A 389 0.68 -1.26 -8.01
N ALA A 390 0.71 -0.69 -9.22
CA ALA A 390 -0.48 -0.23 -9.94
C ALA A 390 -0.87 -1.14 -11.12
N PHE A 391 -0.09 -2.18 -11.42
CA PHE A 391 -0.34 -3.09 -12.54
C PHE A 391 -1.27 -4.25 -12.14
N PRO A 392 -2.09 -4.81 -13.05
CA PRO A 392 -2.85 -6.01 -12.76
C PRO A 392 -1.97 -7.27 -12.76
N GLY A 393 -2.35 -8.23 -11.93
CA GLY A 393 -1.70 -9.53 -11.82
C GLY A 393 -0.61 -9.58 -10.74
N PRO A 394 0.14 -10.69 -10.66
CA PRO A 394 1.06 -10.96 -9.57
C PRO A 394 2.31 -10.06 -9.57
N ASN A 395 2.62 -9.45 -8.42
CA ASN A 395 3.79 -8.58 -8.23
C ASN A 395 5.14 -9.23 -8.58
N PHE A 396 5.22 -10.56 -8.62
CA PHE A 396 6.40 -11.31 -9.07
C PHE A 396 6.76 -11.01 -10.54
N ASN A 397 5.82 -10.49 -11.33
CA ASN A 397 6.10 -9.96 -12.68
C ASN A 397 7.08 -8.77 -12.68
N PHE A 398 7.41 -8.18 -11.52
CA PHE A 398 8.50 -7.22 -11.37
C PHE A 398 9.87 -7.83 -11.73
N ALA A 399 10.09 -9.13 -11.50
CA ALA A 399 11.32 -9.81 -11.93
C ALA A 399 11.51 -9.75 -13.46
N VAL A 400 10.42 -9.83 -14.24
CA VAL A 400 10.43 -9.72 -15.71
C VAL A 400 10.95 -8.36 -16.15
N TYR A 401 10.54 -7.29 -15.46
CA TYR A 401 11.03 -5.93 -15.69
C TYR A 401 12.51 -5.80 -15.32
N LEU A 402 12.91 -6.32 -14.15
CA LEU A 402 14.30 -6.23 -13.66
C LEU A 402 15.28 -7.03 -14.53
N GLY A 403 14.91 -8.24 -14.97
CA GLY A 403 15.73 -9.03 -15.89
C GLY A 403 15.83 -8.40 -17.28
N GLY A 404 14.78 -7.71 -17.74
CA GLY A 404 14.80 -6.92 -18.97
C GLY A 404 15.78 -5.74 -18.87
N LEU A 405 15.79 -5.02 -17.75
CA LEU A 405 16.73 -3.91 -17.51
C LEU A 405 18.17 -4.37 -17.27
N ALA A 406 18.40 -5.42 -16.49
CA ALA A 406 19.72 -5.94 -16.19
C ALA A 406 20.48 -6.32 -17.47
N VAL A 407 19.78 -6.98 -18.40
CA VAL A 407 20.35 -7.39 -19.70
C VAL A 407 20.37 -6.24 -20.72
N ALA A 408 19.54 -5.21 -20.59
CA ALA A 408 19.54 -4.02 -21.47
C ALA A 408 20.83 -3.19 -21.40
N SER A 409 21.69 -3.42 -20.41
CA SER A 409 23.04 -2.83 -20.34
C SER A 409 24.07 -3.52 -21.26
N MET A 410 23.69 -4.60 -21.95
CA MET A 410 24.54 -5.39 -22.85
C MET A 410 23.87 -5.65 -24.20
N HIS A 411 24.62 -6.22 -25.14
CA HIS A 411 24.16 -6.55 -26.51
C HIS A 411 23.21 -7.77 -26.58
N SER A 412 22.90 -8.42 -25.46
CA SER A 412 21.98 -9.55 -25.39
C SER A 412 20.52 -9.11 -25.57
N PRO A 413 19.65 -9.93 -26.18
CA PRO A 413 18.25 -9.57 -26.39
C PRO A 413 17.50 -9.47 -25.05
N THR A 414 16.96 -8.30 -24.73
CA THR A 414 16.24 -8.04 -23.47
C THR A 414 15.05 -8.97 -23.21
N ILE A 415 14.44 -9.51 -24.27
CA ILE A 415 13.41 -10.56 -24.21
C ILE A 415 13.93 -11.79 -23.44
N LEU A 416 15.19 -12.19 -23.66
CA LEU A 416 15.81 -13.35 -23.02
C LEU A 416 15.98 -13.12 -21.52
N GLY A 417 16.52 -11.97 -21.11
CA GLY A 417 16.66 -11.60 -19.69
C GLY A 417 15.31 -11.58 -18.97
N SER A 418 14.28 -11.00 -19.59
CA SER A 418 12.91 -11.00 -19.07
C SER A 418 12.28 -12.41 -19.01
N ALA A 419 12.51 -13.26 -20.01
CA ALA A 419 12.00 -14.64 -20.02
C ALA A 419 12.70 -15.54 -18.99
N MET A 420 14.03 -15.44 -18.88
CA MET A 420 14.82 -16.14 -17.86
C MET A 420 14.40 -15.71 -16.45
N ALA A 421 14.19 -14.41 -16.23
CA ALA A 421 13.69 -13.89 -14.96
C ALA A 421 12.27 -14.39 -14.62
N PHE A 422 11.38 -14.49 -15.61
CA PHE A 422 10.05 -15.07 -15.44
C PHE A 422 10.13 -16.55 -15.01
N VAL A 423 10.93 -17.34 -15.73
CA VAL A 423 11.12 -18.78 -15.44
C VAL A 423 11.72 -18.98 -14.04
N ALA A 424 12.79 -18.24 -13.72
CA ALA A 424 13.51 -18.35 -12.46
C ALA A 424 12.65 -18.00 -11.23
N ILE A 425 11.88 -16.89 -11.28
CA ILE A 425 11.13 -16.43 -10.10
C ILE A 425 9.88 -17.28 -9.81
N TYR A 426 9.30 -17.91 -10.84
CA TYR A 426 8.06 -18.69 -10.69
C TYR A 426 8.28 -20.18 -10.45
N ILE A 427 9.24 -20.84 -11.12
CA ILE A 427 9.37 -22.32 -11.03
C ILE A 427 9.55 -22.85 -9.59
N PRO A 428 10.44 -22.31 -8.73
CA PRO A 428 10.70 -22.86 -7.40
C PRO A 428 9.44 -23.03 -6.53
N GLY A 429 8.70 -21.94 -6.31
CA GLY A 429 7.49 -21.95 -5.49
C GLY A 429 6.35 -22.73 -6.12
N MET A 430 6.29 -22.81 -7.45
CA MET A 430 5.27 -23.61 -8.16
C MET A 430 5.58 -25.11 -8.06
N ALA A 431 6.84 -25.53 -8.24
CA ALA A 431 7.26 -26.92 -8.05
C ALA A 431 6.98 -27.40 -6.62
N LEU A 432 7.36 -26.60 -5.61
CA LEU A 432 7.08 -26.91 -4.21
C LEU A 432 5.57 -26.95 -3.89
N ALA A 433 4.77 -26.05 -4.45
CA ALA A 433 3.31 -26.08 -4.29
C ALA A 433 2.69 -27.36 -4.88
N VAL A 434 3.09 -27.76 -6.09
CA VAL A 434 2.60 -28.99 -6.74
C VAL A 434 3.06 -30.25 -5.99
N GLY A 435 4.30 -30.27 -5.55
CA GLY A 435 4.85 -31.32 -4.71
C GLY A 435 4.03 -31.51 -3.44
N PHE A 436 3.88 -30.43 -2.66
CA PHE A 436 3.12 -30.46 -1.40
C PHE A 436 1.63 -30.76 -1.63
N GLN A 437 1.01 -30.25 -2.69
CA GLN A 437 -0.39 -30.53 -3.05
C GLN A 437 -0.67 -32.03 -3.26
N SER A 438 0.34 -32.80 -3.66
CA SER A 438 0.26 -34.26 -3.80
C SER A 438 0.33 -34.99 -2.45
N CYS A 439 0.98 -34.40 -1.46
CA CYS A 439 1.03 -34.89 -0.08
C CYS A 439 -0.22 -34.48 0.71
N TRP A 440 -0.74 -33.29 0.40
CA TRP A 440 -1.81 -32.60 1.09
C TRP A 440 -3.11 -33.42 1.22
N SER A 441 -3.49 -34.15 0.17
CA SER A 441 -4.69 -35.02 0.15
C SER A 441 -4.67 -36.14 1.19
N VAL A 442 -3.47 -36.55 1.65
CA VAL A 442 -3.29 -37.52 2.74
C VAL A 442 -3.17 -36.80 4.08
N LEU A 443 -2.38 -35.72 4.14
CA LEU A 443 -2.12 -34.98 5.38
C LEU A 443 -3.40 -34.36 5.98
N ARG A 444 -4.34 -33.85 5.17
CA ARG A 444 -5.57 -33.20 5.67
C ARG A 444 -6.49 -34.11 6.49
N LYS A 445 -6.28 -35.44 6.46
CA LYS A 445 -7.07 -36.42 7.23
C LYS A 445 -6.72 -36.46 8.72
N TYR A 446 -5.59 -35.86 9.14
CA TYR A 446 -5.18 -35.83 10.54
C TYR A 446 -5.63 -34.53 11.23
N PRO A 447 -6.27 -34.58 12.42
CA PRO A 447 -6.76 -33.39 13.11
C PRO A 447 -5.63 -32.47 13.60
N LEU A 448 -4.43 -33.01 13.80
CA LEU A 448 -3.20 -32.23 14.01
C LEU A 448 -2.95 -31.26 12.85
N THR A 449 -3.16 -31.70 11.61
CA THR A 449 -2.83 -30.92 10.41
C THR A 449 -3.81 -29.77 10.19
N THR A 450 -5.12 -30.01 10.36
CA THR A 450 -6.14 -28.95 10.25
C THR A 450 -6.00 -27.93 11.38
N SER A 451 -5.69 -28.38 12.61
CA SER A 451 -5.36 -27.52 13.73
C SER A 451 -4.11 -26.66 13.48
N CYS A 452 -3.00 -27.26 13.02
CA CYS A 452 -1.78 -26.53 12.63
C CYS A 452 -2.09 -25.45 11.57
N LEU A 453 -2.82 -25.79 10.52
CA LEU A 453 -3.07 -24.85 9.42
C LEU A 453 -3.96 -23.66 9.82
N ARG A 454 -4.89 -23.84 10.76
CA ARG A 454 -5.65 -22.73 11.36
C ARG A 454 -4.72 -21.72 12.04
N GLY A 455 -3.75 -22.18 12.82
CA GLY A 455 -2.76 -21.30 13.48
C GLY A 455 -1.78 -20.65 12.52
N MET A 456 -1.29 -21.41 11.52
CA MET A 456 -0.42 -20.90 10.45
C MET A 456 -1.14 -19.82 9.63
N ASN A 457 -2.43 -20.01 9.31
CA ASN A 457 -3.26 -19.02 8.64
C ASN A 457 -3.32 -17.71 9.43
N SER A 458 -3.72 -17.75 10.70
CA SER A 458 -3.86 -16.55 11.53
C SER A 458 -2.53 -15.82 11.74
N ALA A 459 -1.42 -16.53 11.93
CA ALA A 459 -0.10 -15.91 11.99
C ALA A 459 0.29 -15.24 10.65
N ALA A 460 0.05 -15.91 9.51
CA ALA A 460 0.30 -15.36 8.18
C ALA A 460 -0.59 -14.14 7.86
N VAL A 461 -1.83 -14.11 8.33
CA VAL A 461 -2.73 -12.95 8.22
C VAL A 461 -2.27 -11.79 9.10
N GLY A 462 -1.74 -12.05 10.30
CA GLY A 462 -1.07 -11.05 11.11
C GLY A 462 0.09 -10.36 10.37
N LEU A 463 0.92 -11.14 9.69
CA LEU A 463 2.02 -10.64 8.87
C LEU A 463 1.59 -9.77 7.67
N VAL A 464 0.31 -9.78 7.27
CA VAL A 464 -0.19 -8.85 6.23
C VAL A 464 -0.15 -7.40 6.74
N PHE A 465 -0.35 -7.15 8.04
CA PHE A 465 -0.20 -5.81 8.62
C PHE A 465 1.27 -5.33 8.65
N THR A 466 2.20 -6.24 8.91
CA THR A 466 3.65 -5.99 8.73
C THR A 466 3.93 -5.57 7.29
N ALA A 467 3.34 -6.27 6.32
CA ALA A 467 3.44 -5.97 4.90
C ALA A 467 2.90 -4.57 4.53
N VAL A 468 1.75 -4.15 5.10
CA VAL A 468 1.22 -2.78 4.95
C VAL A 468 2.25 -1.76 5.41
N TYR A 469 2.83 -1.94 6.61
CA TYR A 469 3.84 -1.03 7.14
C TYR A 469 5.12 -0.99 6.30
N ARG A 470 5.59 -2.14 5.77
CA ARG A 470 6.75 -2.15 4.86
C ARG A 470 6.54 -1.34 3.59
N LEU A 471 5.34 -1.43 3.00
CA LEU A 471 5.00 -0.64 1.81
C LEU A 471 4.75 0.84 2.15
N TRP A 472 4.28 1.13 3.36
CA TRP A 472 4.15 2.49 3.88
C TRP A 472 5.52 3.19 3.99
N GLU A 473 6.54 2.52 4.54
CA GLU A 473 7.89 3.07 4.74
C GLU A 473 8.68 3.34 3.45
N ILE A 474 8.26 2.77 2.30
CA ILE A 474 8.93 2.96 1.00
C ILE A 474 8.03 3.62 -0.06
N GLY A 475 6.80 4.00 0.29
CA GLY A 475 5.76 4.35 -0.68
C GLY A 475 5.93 5.73 -1.34
N TYR A 476 6.57 6.68 -0.66
CA TYR A 476 6.80 8.04 -1.18
C TYR A 476 8.10 8.08 -2.00
N LEU A 477 8.00 8.53 -3.26
CA LEU A 477 9.14 8.67 -4.18
C LEU A 477 9.42 10.15 -4.42
N SER A 478 10.61 10.59 -4.02
CA SER A 478 11.10 11.96 -4.23
C SER A 478 12.35 11.97 -5.10
N ALA A 479 12.46 12.91 -6.02
CA ALA A 479 13.62 13.06 -6.91
C ALA A 479 14.95 13.31 -6.17
N ASN A 480 14.88 13.70 -4.89
CA ASN A 480 16.04 13.95 -4.02
C ASN A 480 16.50 12.70 -3.24
N ALA A 481 15.81 11.55 -3.38
CA ALA A 481 16.06 10.35 -2.59
C ALA A 481 16.33 9.12 -3.48
N SER A 482 17.44 8.42 -3.25
CA SER A 482 17.80 7.17 -3.93
C SER A 482 17.11 5.92 -3.35
N GLN A 483 16.24 6.11 -2.35
CA GLN A 483 15.43 5.09 -1.69
C GLN A 483 14.02 5.64 -1.48
N GLY A 484 13.01 4.76 -1.43
CA GLY A 484 11.65 5.14 -1.05
C GLY A 484 11.61 5.68 0.38
N GLN A 485 10.72 6.62 0.63
CA GLN A 485 10.50 7.27 1.92
C GLN A 485 9.12 6.91 2.49
N SER A 486 8.94 7.12 3.79
CA SER A 486 7.66 6.84 4.45
C SER A 486 6.56 7.77 3.96
N LEU A 487 5.39 7.20 3.64
CA LEU A 487 4.16 7.96 3.31
C LEU A 487 3.75 8.92 4.45
N GLY A 488 4.22 8.69 5.68
CA GLY A 488 3.99 9.58 6.82
C GLY A 488 4.75 10.90 6.77
N MET A 489 5.77 11.06 5.90
CA MET A 489 6.61 12.27 5.85
C MET A 489 5.87 13.51 5.32
N GLU A 490 4.88 13.34 4.44
CA GLU A 490 3.99 14.41 4.00
C GLU A 490 2.53 13.96 4.23
N PRO A 491 1.74 14.66 5.07
CA PRO A 491 0.36 14.27 5.38
C PRO A 491 -0.58 14.12 4.18
N PHE A 492 -0.21 14.64 3.01
CA PHE A 492 -0.97 14.44 1.78
C PHE A 492 -1.05 12.97 1.35
N TRP A 493 0.04 12.20 1.44
CA TRP A 493 0.03 10.80 1.02
C TRP A 493 -0.76 9.92 2.00
N VAL A 494 -0.75 10.27 3.29
CA VAL A 494 -1.64 9.71 4.31
C VAL A 494 -3.11 9.90 3.94
N VAL A 495 -3.48 11.10 3.47
CA VAL A 495 -4.85 11.41 2.99
C VAL A 495 -5.20 10.61 1.74
N VAL A 496 -4.29 10.48 0.76
CA VAL A 496 -4.53 9.65 -0.44
C VAL A 496 -4.78 8.18 -0.08
N ALA A 497 -3.95 7.60 0.80
CA ALA A 497 -4.14 6.23 1.29
C ALA A 497 -5.48 6.04 2.02
N ALA A 498 -5.87 7.00 2.87
CA ALA A 498 -7.12 6.97 3.62
C ALA A 498 -8.36 7.13 2.72
N ILE A 499 -8.30 8.01 1.70
CA ILE A 499 -9.36 8.16 0.70
C ILE A 499 -9.56 6.84 -0.05
N THR A 500 -8.50 6.24 -0.58
CA THR A 500 -8.62 4.97 -1.32
C THR A 500 -9.08 3.80 -0.45
N TYR A 501 -8.71 3.76 0.84
CA TYR A 501 -9.30 2.82 1.79
C TYR A 501 -10.83 3.00 1.88
N ALA A 502 -11.28 4.24 2.13
CA ALA A 502 -12.71 4.57 2.27
C ALA A 502 -13.52 4.31 0.97
N GLU A 503 -12.96 4.67 -0.19
CA GLU A 503 -13.54 4.43 -1.52
C GLU A 503 -13.79 2.95 -1.79
N ASN A 504 -12.84 2.06 -1.48
CA ASN A 504 -13.05 0.62 -1.68
C ASN A 504 -13.90 -0.02 -0.57
N ALA A 505 -13.80 0.47 0.67
CA ALA A 505 -14.52 -0.07 1.83
C ALA A 505 -16.02 0.25 1.80
N TRP A 506 -16.36 1.53 1.68
CA TRP A 506 -17.73 2.02 1.87
C TRP A 506 -18.42 2.28 0.52
N PHE A 507 -17.75 2.97 -0.40
CA PHE A 507 -18.29 3.30 -1.72
C PHE A 507 -18.13 2.15 -2.75
N ARG A 508 -17.42 1.08 -2.38
CA ARG A 508 -17.18 -0.14 -3.19
C ARG A 508 -16.54 0.14 -4.56
N VAL A 509 -15.78 1.23 -4.67
CA VAL A 509 -15.07 1.64 -5.90
C VAL A 509 -14.10 0.54 -6.34
N PRO A 510 -14.11 0.08 -7.61
CA PRO A 510 -13.19 -0.94 -8.11
C PRO A 510 -11.71 -0.56 -7.88
N PRO A 511 -10.84 -1.49 -7.43
CA PRO A 511 -9.45 -1.18 -7.07
C PRO A 511 -8.66 -0.41 -8.14
N ALA A 512 -8.83 -0.77 -9.41
CA ALA A 512 -8.19 -0.08 -10.54
C ALA A 512 -8.55 1.42 -10.63
N ILE A 513 -9.79 1.77 -10.28
CA ILE A 513 -10.28 3.16 -10.32
C ILE A 513 -9.74 3.93 -9.11
N ALA A 514 -9.75 3.32 -7.92
CA ALA A 514 -9.23 3.97 -6.71
C ALA A 514 -7.70 4.21 -6.79
N ILE A 515 -6.93 3.29 -7.38
CA ILE A 515 -5.51 3.50 -7.70
C ILE A 515 -5.33 4.65 -8.72
N ALA A 516 -6.15 4.72 -9.76
CA ALA A 516 -6.09 5.80 -10.75
C ALA A 516 -6.44 7.17 -10.13
N ILE A 517 -7.44 7.23 -9.24
CA ILE A 517 -7.76 8.42 -8.43
C ILE A 517 -6.54 8.81 -7.59
N GLY A 518 -5.86 7.85 -6.95
CA GLY A 518 -4.59 8.05 -6.25
C GLY A 518 -3.52 8.76 -7.05
N GLY A 519 -3.23 8.25 -8.25
CA GLY A 519 -2.29 8.88 -9.18
C GLY A 519 -2.70 10.32 -9.54
N ILE A 520 -3.99 10.56 -9.79
CA ILE A 520 -4.54 11.89 -10.11
C ILE A 520 -4.41 12.84 -8.89
N LEU A 521 -4.70 12.38 -7.68
CA LEU A 521 -4.47 13.16 -6.45
C LEU A 521 -2.98 13.47 -6.26
N GLY A 522 -2.09 12.53 -6.60
CA GLY A 522 -0.64 12.76 -6.65
C GLY A 522 -0.24 13.86 -7.62
N LEU A 523 -0.86 13.94 -8.81
CA LEU A 523 -0.67 15.08 -9.73
C LEU A 523 -1.13 16.39 -9.08
N CYS A 524 -2.29 16.42 -8.42
CA CYS A 524 -2.80 17.60 -7.71
C CYS A 524 -1.88 18.06 -6.56
N CYS A 525 -1.12 17.16 -5.94
CA CYS A 525 -0.10 17.51 -4.94
C CYS A 525 0.98 18.46 -5.50
N THR A 526 1.31 18.36 -6.79
CA THR A 526 2.31 19.25 -7.43
C THR A 526 1.86 20.71 -7.56
N SER A 527 0.54 20.95 -7.48
CA SER A 527 -0.08 22.28 -7.40
C SER A 527 -0.03 22.85 -5.98
N ASN A 528 -0.27 22.02 -4.96
CA ASN A 528 -0.42 22.46 -3.57
C ASN A 528 0.85 22.34 -2.70
N THR A 529 1.90 21.67 -3.17
CA THR A 529 3.24 21.72 -2.55
C THR A 529 3.72 23.17 -2.51
N VAL A 530 3.83 23.72 -1.29
CA VAL A 530 3.92 25.16 -0.98
C VAL A 530 4.87 25.90 -1.93
N ASN A 531 4.30 26.66 -2.85
CA ASN A 531 5.02 27.24 -3.98
C ASN A 531 5.86 28.46 -3.60
N MET A 532 6.99 28.24 -2.90
CA MET A 532 8.08 29.22 -2.83
C MET A 532 8.89 29.26 -4.14
N GLY A 533 8.19 29.57 -5.22
CA GLY A 533 8.74 30.17 -6.43
C GLY A 533 8.46 31.67 -6.43
N ARG A 534 9.38 32.48 -6.98
CA ARG A 534 9.28 33.94 -6.89
C ARG A 534 8.02 34.47 -7.59
N LEU A 535 7.35 35.43 -6.94
CA LEU A 535 6.10 36.11 -7.31
C LEU A 535 5.74 36.23 -8.81
N HIS A 536 6.70 36.52 -9.70
CA HIS A 536 6.52 36.60 -11.15
C HIS A 536 7.54 35.67 -11.89
N SER A 537 7.62 34.39 -11.52
CA SER A 537 8.49 33.36 -12.12
C SER A 537 7.97 31.94 -11.85
N LYS A 538 8.33 30.97 -12.70
CA LYS A 538 8.00 29.54 -12.51
C LYS A 538 9.02 28.77 -11.64
N GLY A 539 10.19 29.34 -11.35
CA GLY A 539 11.28 28.62 -10.64
C GLY A 539 11.07 28.55 -9.12
N LYS A 540 11.00 27.34 -8.56
CA LYS A 540 10.78 27.02 -7.13
C LYS A 540 12.07 27.02 -6.27
N GLY A 541 12.96 28.00 -6.47
CA GLY A 541 14.30 28.02 -5.86
C GLY A 541 14.32 28.52 -4.41
N ILE A 542 14.71 27.64 -3.46
CA ILE A 542 14.69 27.89 -2.01
C ILE A 542 16.01 28.45 -1.41
N SER A 543 16.89 29.04 -2.24
CA SER A 543 18.18 29.58 -1.76
C SER A 543 18.00 30.87 -0.95
N ALA A 544 18.38 30.83 0.32
CA ALA A 544 18.37 31.94 1.27
C ALA A 544 19.45 31.76 2.35
N SER A 545 19.85 32.84 3.01
CA SER A 545 20.82 32.79 4.12
C SER A 545 20.17 32.24 5.39
N ALA A 546 20.67 31.09 5.90
CA ALA A 546 20.36 30.62 7.24
C ALA A 546 21.09 31.48 8.28
N ILE A 547 20.36 32.13 9.18
CA ILE A 547 20.92 32.90 10.29
C ILE A 547 21.21 31.93 11.45
N PRO A 548 22.39 31.99 12.10
CA PRO A 548 22.70 31.10 13.23
C PRO A 548 21.72 31.30 14.39
N TYR A 549 21.52 30.23 15.18
CA TYR A 549 20.65 30.27 16.37
C TYR A 549 21.18 31.25 17.43
N SER A 550 22.50 31.29 17.64
CA SER A 550 23.10 32.20 18.61
C SER A 550 22.91 33.66 18.20
N ARG A 551 22.53 34.49 19.17
CA ARG A 551 22.32 35.93 19.03
C ARG A 551 23.33 36.76 19.85
N THR A 552 24.37 36.13 20.38
CA THR A 552 25.49 36.80 21.05
C THR A 552 26.60 37.14 20.04
N ALA A 553 27.34 38.21 20.29
CA ALA A 553 28.53 38.53 19.50
C ALA A 553 29.65 37.49 19.79
N PRO A 554 30.40 37.03 18.77
CA PRO A 554 31.51 36.10 18.99
C PRO A 554 32.62 36.74 19.83
N ALA A 555 33.20 35.98 20.77
CA ALA A 555 34.20 36.50 21.72
C ALA A 555 35.50 37.04 21.08
N TRP A 556 35.78 36.68 19.82
CA TRP A 556 36.90 37.21 19.03
C TRP A 556 36.63 38.58 18.40
N LEU A 557 35.37 39.01 18.28
CA LEU A 557 35.03 40.32 17.71
C LEU A 557 35.29 41.41 18.76
N LYS A 558 36.37 42.18 18.59
CA LYS A 558 36.76 43.27 19.51
C LYS A 558 36.27 44.66 19.09
N THR A 559 35.66 44.79 17.92
CA THR A 559 35.13 46.06 17.40
C THR A 559 33.96 46.55 18.25
N THR A 560 33.99 47.81 18.69
CA THR A 560 32.90 48.38 19.51
C THR A 560 31.67 48.71 18.66
N PRO A 561 30.46 48.81 19.24
CA PRO A 561 29.25 49.17 18.50
C PRO A 561 29.38 50.51 17.76
N ASP A 562 30.07 51.48 18.36
CA ASP A 562 30.22 52.84 17.82
C ASP A 562 31.14 52.87 16.60
N GLN A 563 32.25 52.11 16.63
CA GLN A 563 33.13 51.91 15.46
C GLN A 563 32.34 51.31 14.28
N ILE A 564 31.37 50.43 14.54
CA ILE A 564 30.51 49.86 13.49
C ILE A 564 29.53 50.91 12.95
N VAL A 565 29.00 51.79 13.80
CA VAL A 565 28.16 52.93 13.37
C VAL A 565 28.96 53.89 12.49
N ASP A 566 30.19 54.26 12.90
CA ASP A 566 31.08 55.10 12.10
C ASP A 566 31.43 54.47 10.75
N HIS A 567 31.72 53.17 10.71
CA HIS A 567 31.99 52.46 9.46
C HIS A 567 30.74 52.45 8.55
N ILE A 568 29.54 52.25 9.09
CA ILE A 568 28.27 52.33 8.35
C ILE A 568 28.07 53.74 7.77
N CYS A 569 28.24 54.78 8.58
CA CYS A 569 28.05 56.18 8.16
C CYS A 569 29.12 56.63 7.15
N LYS A 570 30.38 56.20 7.31
CA LYS A 570 31.49 56.45 6.39
C LYS A 570 31.29 55.79 5.02
N MET A 571 30.65 54.62 4.98
CA MET A 571 30.28 53.94 3.72
C MET A 571 29.02 54.56 3.09
N ALA A 572 27.99 54.90 3.88
CA ALA A 572 26.81 55.59 3.36
C ALA A 572 27.14 56.96 2.74
N LYS A 573 28.08 57.72 3.34
CA LYS A 573 28.63 58.96 2.75
C LYS A 573 29.40 58.76 1.43
N LYS A 574 29.75 57.51 1.07
CA LYS A 574 30.30 57.14 -0.26
C LYS A 574 29.22 56.63 -1.24
N GLY A 575 27.94 56.69 -0.89
CA GLY A 575 26.83 56.27 -1.75
C GLY A 575 26.59 54.75 -1.83
N THR A 576 27.28 53.92 -1.03
CA THR A 576 27.01 52.47 -1.01
C THR A 576 25.68 52.17 -0.33
N THR A 577 24.92 51.20 -0.86
CA THR A 577 23.57 50.91 -0.35
C THR A 577 23.59 50.17 1.00
N PRO A 578 22.49 50.22 1.79
CA PRO A 578 22.40 49.47 3.06
C PRO A 578 22.68 47.96 2.92
N SER A 579 22.29 47.36 1.80
CA SER A 579 22.58 45.95 1.51
C SER A 579 24.07 45.71 1.20
N GLN A 580 24.72 46.59 0.44
CA GLN A 580 26.17 46.52 0.18
C GLN A 580 27.00 46.74 1.45
N ILE A 581 26.61 47.69 2.30
CA ILE A 581 27.25 47.96 3.60
C ILE A 581 27.25 46.68 4.46
N GLY A 582 26.14 45.95 4.51
CA GLY A 582 26.05 44.67 5.23
C GLY A 582 27.00 43.59 4.70
N VAL A 583 27.26 43.56 3.38
CA VAL A 583 28.21 42.63 2.76
C VAL A 583 29.65 43.01 3.10
N VAL A 584 30.05 44.28 2.99
CA VAL A 584 31.42 44.74 3.30
C VAL A 584 31.77 44.59 4.79
N LEU A 585 30.79 44.76 5.69
CA LEU A 585 30.98 44.52 7.12
C LEU A 585 31.15 43.02 7.42
N ARG A 586 30.41 42.15 6.74
CA ARG A 586 30.56 40.69 6.87
C ARG A 586 31.91 40.21 6.33
N ASP A 587 32.25 40.61 5.10
CA ASP A 587 33.34 40.00 4.33
C ASP A 587 34.72 40.61 4.64
N SER A 588 34.80 41.91 4.92
CA SER A 588 36.08 42.60 5.18
C SER A 588 36.33 42.89 6.67
N HIS A 589 35.31 42.81 7.52
CA HIS A 589 35.41 43.13 8.96
C HIS A 589 34.94 42.00 9.88
N GLY A 590 34.47 40.87 9.35
CA GLY A 590 33.97 39.72 10.13
C GLY A 590 32.64 39.95 10.87
N ILE A 591 31.97 41.09 10.68
CA ILE A 591 30.74 41.46 11.40
C ILE A 591 29.55 40.73 10.77
N ALA A 592 29.35 39.47 11.18
CA ALA A 592 28.36 38.56 10.60
C ALA A 592 26.91 39.07 10.66
N GLN A 593 26.54 39.82 11.70
CA GLN A 593 25.22 40.46 11.86
C GLN A 593 25.33 41.77 12.65
N VAL A 594 25.20 42.93 11.98
CA VAL A 594 25.22 44.26 12.64
C VAL A 594 24.23 44.34 13.82
N LYS A 595 23.02 43.79 13.66
CA LYS A 595 21.98 43.82 14.72
C LYS A 595 22.39 43.07 16.00
N VAL A 596 23.27 42.08 15.91
CA VAL A 596 23.77 41.33 17.08
C VAL A 596 24.74 42.18 17.91
N VAL A 597 25.47 43.10 17.27
CA VAL A 597 26.51 43.90 17.94
C VAL A 597 25.98 45.28 18.38
N THR A 598 25.16 45.94 17.55
CA THR A 598 24.65 47.31 17.81
C THR A 598 23.19 47.37 18.26
N GLY A 599 22.53 46.21 18.41
CA GLY A 599 21.09 46.06 18.66
C GLY A 599 20.18 46.47 17.49
N ASN A 600 20.67 47.29 16.56
CA ASN A 600 19.90 47.96 15.52
C ASN A 600 20.21 47.44 14.10
N LYS A 601 19.22 47.53 13.21
CA LYS A 601 19.44 47.26 11.77
C LYS A 601 20.12 48.47 11.11
N ILE A 602 20.94 48.22 10.09
CA ILE A 602 21.68 49.24 9.30
C ILE A 602 20.78 50.42 8.91
N LEU A 603 19.60 50.16 8.33
CA LEU A 603 18.66 51.22 7.93
C LEU A 603 18.17 52.11 9.09
N ARG A 604 18.07 51.58 10.33
CA ARG A 604 17.70 52.36 11.51
C ARG A 604 18.86 53.24 11.98
N ILE A 605 20.09 52.72 11.94
CA ILE A 605 21.32 53.50 12.23
C ILE A 605 21.44 54.67 11.24
N LEU A 606 21.23 54.42 9.94
CA LEU A 606 21.24 55.46 8.92
C LEU A 606 20.14 56.51 9.13
N LYS A 607 18.91 56.10 9.48
CA LYS A 607 17.83 57.04 9.82
C LYS A 607 18.16 57.90 11.03
N SER A 608 18.71 57.33 12.10
CA SER A 608 19.14 58.08 13.29
C SER A 608 20.28 59.08 13.03
N ASN A 609 21.05 58.89 11.94
CA ASN A 609 22.15 59.78 11.54
C ASN A 609 21.79 60.71 10.36
N GLY A 610 20.53 60.73 9.90
CA GLY A 610 20.12 61.53 8.74
C GLY A 610 20.69 61.06 7.38
N LEU A 611 21.28 59.85 7.32
CA LEU A 611 21.94 59.27 6.13
C LEU A 611 21.12 58.16 5.46
N ALA A 612 19.80 58.18 5.63
CA ALA A 612 18.90 57.22 4.99
C ALA A 612 18.45 57.72 3.61
N PRO A 613 18.36 56.85 2.58
CA PRO A 613 17.86 57.25 1.27
C PRO A 613 16.36 57.54 1.32
N GLU A 614 15.92 58.55 0.56
CA GLU A 614 14.51 58.96 0.44
C GLU A 614 13.65 57.85 -0.18
N ILE A 615 14.17 57.20 -1.23
CA ILE A 615 13.53 56.06 -1.89
C ILE A 615 14.11 54.75 -1.33
N PRO A 616 13.28 53.79 -0.87
CA PRO A 616 13.75 52.48 -0.44
C PRO A 616 14.58 51.74 -1.50
N GLU A 617 15.65 51.07 -1.07
CA GLU A 617 16.66 50.44 -1.96
C GLU A 617 16.03 49.47 -2.96
N ASP A 618 15.06 48.66 -2.53
CA ASP A 618 14.39 47.67 -3.36
C ASP A 618 13.48 48.31 -4.43
N LEU A 619 12.82 49.43 -4.10
CA LEU A 619 12.05 50.23 -5.04
C LEU A 619 12.97 50.94 -6.04
N TYR A 620 14.04 51.59 -5.57
CA TYR A 620 15.06 52.24 -6.40
C TYR A 620 15.68 51.26 -7.41
N MET A 621 16.08 50.06 -6.96
CA MET A 621 16.67 49.02 -7.82
C MET A 621 15.67 48.43 -8.84
N LEU A 622 14.37 48.46 -8.55
CA LEU A 622 13.34 48.11 -9.54
C LEU A 622 13.14 49.22 -10.58
N ILE A 623 13.09 50.50 -10.16
CA ILE A 623 12.98 51.64 -11.07
C ILE A 623 14.20 51.70 -12.00
N ARG A 624 15.43 51.54 -11.48
CA ARG A 624 16.67 51.45 -12.29
C ARG A 624 16.57 50.40 -13.39
N LYS A 625 15.98 49.25 -13.05
CA LYS A 625 15.80 48.13 -13.98
C LYS A 625 14.71 48.39 -15.01
N ALA A 626 13.62 49.07 -14.65
CA ALA A 626 12.60 49.50 -15.59
C ALA A 626 13.16 50.52 -16.60
N VAL A 627 13.91 51.52 -16.13
CA VAL A 627 14.59 52.52 -16.98
C VAL A 627 15.58 51.85 -17.96
N ALA A 628 16.42 50.92 -17.47
CA ALA A 628 17.36 50.20 -18.32
C ALA A 628 16.66 49.35 -19.41
N VAL A 629 15.58 48.63 -19.05
CA VAL A 629 14.80 47.84 -20.01
C VAL A 629 14.03 48.73 -20.99
N ARG A 630 13.55 49.90 -20.55
CA ARG A 630 12.90 50.91 -21.42
C ARG A 630 13.86 51.48 -22.45
N LYS A 631 15.07 51.88 -22.03
CA LYS A 631 16.17 52.34 -22.91
C LYS A 631 16.66 51.26 -23.89
N HIS A 632 16.59 49.99 -23.51
CA HIS A 632 16.80 48.86 -24.43
C HIS A 632 15.68 48.74 -25.47
N LEU A 633 14.42 48.78 -25.04
CA LEU A 633 13.24 48.65 -25.91
C LEU A 633 13.04 49.82 -26.89
N GLU A 634 13.49 51.03 -26.54
CA GLU A 634 13.48 52.19 -27.45
C GLU A 634 14.24 51.90 -28.77
N ARG A 635 15.37 51.20 -28.64
CA ARG A 635 16.20 50.70 -29.76
C ARG A 635 15.63 49.38 -30.30
N ASN A 636 15.34 48.43 -29.42
CA ASN A 636 14.96 47.06 -29.74
C ASN A 636 13.43 46.84 -29.71
N ARG A 637 12.68 47.66 -30.45
CA ARG A 637 11.20 47.70 -30.39
C ARG A 637 10.48 46.38 -30.72
N LYS A 638 11.17 45.42 -31.37
CA LYS A 638 10.64 44.08 -31.70
C LYS A 638 10.81 43.05 -30.56
N ASP A 639 11.54 43.36 -29.50
CA ASP A 639 11.79 42.45 -28.37
C ASP A 639 10.55 42.28 -27.48
N LYS A 640 9.79 41.22 -27.75
CA LYS A 640 8.56 40.88 -27.01
C LYS A 640 8.83 40.38 -25.60
N ASP A 641 9.97 39.75 -25.33
CA ASP A 641 10.31 39.22 -24.00
C ASP A 641 10.73 40.36 -23.05
N SER A 642 11.60 41.27 -23.48
CA SER A 642 11.90 42.47 -22.69
C SER A 642 10.65 43.32 -22.44
N LYS A 643 9.71 43.41 -23.40
CA LYS A 643 8.43 44.08 -23.20
C LYS A 643 7.57 43.39 -22.13
N PHE A 644 7.49 42.05 -22.15
CA PHE A 644 6.80 41.28 -21.11
C PHE A 644 7.48 41.41 -19.73
N ARG A 645 8.82 41.33 -19.67
CA ARG A 645 9.61 41.52 -18.45
C ARG A 645 9.45 42.91 -17.86
N LEU A 646 9.33 43.96 -18.69
CA LEU A 646 9.06 45.33 -18.23
C LEU A 646 7.72 45.41 -17.48
N ILE A 647 6.64 44.84 -18.04
CA ILE A 647 5.33 44.77 -17.37
C ILE A 647 5.46 44.08 -16.00
N LEU A 648 6.18 42.95 -15.93
CA LEU A 648 6.44 42.23 -14.68
C LEU A 648 7.32 43.00 -13.68
N ILE A 649 8.08 44.02 -14.11
CA ILE A 649 8.87 44.91 -13.24
C ILE A 649 8.01 46.09 -12.75
N GLU A 650 7.29 46.76 -13.65
CA GLU A 650 6.42 47.89 -13.33
C GLU A 650 5.26 47.46 -12.41
N SER A 651 4.69 46.27 -12.61
CA SER A 651 3.74 45.66 -11.66
C SER A 651 4.33 45.40 -10.26
N ARG A 652 5.66 45.21 -10.13
CA ARG A 652 6.33 45.14 -8.81
C ARG A 652 6.51 46.54 -8.22
N ILE A 653 6.92 47.54 -9.01
CA ILE A 653 7.03 48.95 -8.60
C ILE A 653 5.69 49.46 -8.05
N HIS A 654 4.57 49.21 -8.74
CA HIS A 654 3.24 49.65 -8.29
C HIS A 654 2.76 48.94 -7.02
N ARG A 655 3.08 47.65 -6.82
CA ARG A 655 2.78 46.93 -5.57
C ARG A 655 3.60 47.44 -4.39
N LEU A 656 4.90 47.67 -4.61
CA LEU A 656 5.84 48.06 -3.58
C LEU A 656 5.66 49.52 -3.15
N SER A 657 5.39 50.43 -4.10
CA SER A 657 5.03 51.81 -3.79
C SER A 657 3.68 51.93 -3.08
N ARG A 658 2.67 51.10 -3.41
CA ARG A 658 1.42 51.01 -2.62
C ARG A 658 1.70 50.64 -1.18
N TYR A 659 2.54 49.62 -0.94
CA TYR A 659 2.98 49.22 0.39
C TYR A 659 3.68 50.37 1.12
N TYR A 660 4.71 50.98 0.53
CA TYR A 660 5.44 52.06 1.20
C TYR A 660 4.62 53.33 1.46
N LYS A 661 3.58 53.60 0.67
CA LYS A 661 2.60 54.66 1.00
C LYS A 661 1.70 54.26 2.17
N SER A 662 1.21 53.01 2.25
CA SER A 662 0.44 52.54 3.41
C SER A 662 1.23 52.49 4.72
N VAL A 663 2.57 52.39 4.65
CA VAL A 663 3.47 52.40 5.83
C VAL A 663 4.04 53.80 6.11
N GLY A 664 3.61 54.84 5.37
CA GLY A 664 4.05 56.23 5.58
C GLY A 664 5.53 56.48 5.25
N VAL A 665 6.16 55.62 4.45
CA VAL A 665 7.57 55.75 4.02
C VAL A 665 7.69 56.61 2.76
N LEU A 666 6.66 56.62 1.91
CA LEU A 666 6.55 57.50 0.75
C LEU A 666 5.36 58.45 0.92
N PRO A 667 5.43 59.70 0.42
CA PRO A 667 4.29 60.62 0.39
C PRO A 667 3.06 60.01 -0.31
N PRO A 668 1.82 60.26 0.15
CA PRO A 668 0.59 59.77 -0.49
C PRO A 668 0.51 60.11 -2.00
N THR A 669 1.01 61.29 -2.36
CA THR A 669 1.11 61.85 -3.72
C THR A 669 2.10 61.11 -4.63
N TRP A 670 3.07 60.36 -4.08
CA TRP A 670 4.15 59.74 -4.85
C TRP A 670 3.59 58.78 -5.93
N ARG A 671 4.07 58.93 -7.17
CA ARG A 671 3.74 58.08 -8.32
C ARG A 671 5.02 57.68 -9.05
N TYR A 672 5.03 56.47 -9.59
CA TYR A 672 6.00 56.06 -10.59
C TYR A 672 5.47 56.48 -11.97
N GLU A 673 6.22 57.34 -12.66
CA GLU A 673 5.95 57.76 -14.02
C GLU A 673 7.18 57.49 -14.89
N SER A 674 6.96 56.92 -16.07
CA SER A 674 8.04 56.41 -16.92
C SER A 674 8.95 57.50 -17.51
N ALA A 675 8.45 58.73 -17.61
CA ALA A 675 9.21 59.88 -18.12
C ALA A 675 10.18 60.47 -17.07
N THR A 676 9.80 60.46 -15.78
CA THR A 676 10.61 60.98 -14.66
C THR A 676 11.39 59.88 -13.94
N ALA A 677 11.14 58.61 -14.24
CA ALA A 677 11.88 57.47 -13.69
C ALA A 677 13.40 57.52 -13.92
N SER A 678 13.85 58.21 -14.98
CA SER A 678 15.26 58.43 -15.27
C SER A 678 15.93 59.43 -14.31
N THR A 679 15.25 60.53 -13.94
CA THR A 679 15.81 61.56 -13.05
C THR A 679 15.79 61.14 -11.58
N MET A 680 14.89 60.23 -11.20
CA MET A 680 14.89 59.60 -9.85
C MET A 680 16.02 58.58 -9.64
N VAL A 681 16.80 58.24 -10.68
CA VAL A 681 17.78 57.14 -10.65
C VAL A 681 19.07 57.45 -11.45
N ALA A 682 19.28 58.72 -11.81
CA ALA A 682 20.57 59.25 -12.24
C ALA A 682 21.49 59.48 -11.02
#